data_AF-A0A7S3Q5R8-F1
#
_entry.id   AF-A0A7S3Q5R8-F1
#
_cell.length_a   1.000
_cell.length_b   1.000
_cell.length_c   1.000
_cell.angle_alpha   90.00
_cell.angle_beta   90.00
_cell.angle_gamma   90.00
#
_symmetry.space_group_name_H-M   'P 1'
#
loop_
_entity.id
_entity.type
_entity.pdbx_description
1 polymer ?
#
loop_
_entity_poly.entity_id
_entity_poly.type
_entity_poly.pdbx_seq_one_letter_code
_entity_poly.pdbx_strand_id
1 'polypeptide(L)'
;QTLSSMSMFRRSTSHQIHRGISKLAVILSIASCISYLAPNRISGFVSASTSTSTLDNLQSLPSQQIGEGTRLISFITDIEGCAKYFDRFVENSQVLEFETIQPNFSNGPDYFPYEKRVKFCNDAHNNDDDILVCGGDMWDKGGNDLYVTRQLLSLHDRFGGNKVKFIMGNRDINKIRILQEIGIATADDENEKPNENDSCENLPTHGGIVWFKGTGLQGDPDLIRKCNDEIVQSKKCQSTSIDENNILVPNSSGERLKWILRKTMGSPNAFEWRRLELQQEKDFYAFTVGIQNEAETLVTDGEVVDSYRKSCHPNGEMGNYIKRANLSLKLGGAMFMHGSLPLTPELVSMFRDTNKKSSEINMEGESSFWDEFYKYALPFVGEGKSGMDLPSVRNAQEWSDALNEFARYQYDVWHRNITTVEEGDNSSLGLWSTTGGYQNTSDGAREIGSLCQYGMGWLPSRKLNPTIVYQSWMQDGYPKFFRKQESREAYQNIVKQFFDINNLDVIVSGHQPVGDLPFPIQISANKFIICADTSYSRDTIWLNNRENTGEGESISFRGDAAVSEVLLKQCVDSGKIYSVGSHGVLSDGAAYDSDNLYGSDEDNTMIGTLVDRKKLVFEGSVQDDSNDEVDWFVRSKLEDGSFLISSGRGYEVFNSIATKR
;
A
#
# COMPACT_ATOMS: atom_id res chain seq x y z
N GLN A 1 30.02 -22.81 5.59
CA GLN A 1 29.66 -22.09 4.35
C GLN A 1 28.31 -22.55 3.76
N THR A 2 27.33 -22.92 4.61
CA THR A 2 25.94 -23.24 4.19
C THR A 2 25.03 -23.25 5.43
N LEU A 3 24.88 -22.11 6.11
CA LEU A 3 23.91 -21.95 7.23
C LEU A 3 23.61 -20.46 7.59
N SER A 4 23.61 -19.54 6.61
CA SER A 4 23.44 -18.09 6.85
C SER A 4 22.15 -17.47 6.29
N SER A 5 21.12 -18.25 5.93
CA SER A 5 19.94 -17.72 5.22
C SER A 5 18.57 -18.13 5.81
N MET A 6 18.49 -18.35 7.12
CA MET A 6 17.21 -18.65 7.80
C MET A 6 17.01 -17.84 9.10
N SER A 7 17.09 -16.50 9.02
CA SER A 7 16.70 -15.60 10.12
C SER A 7 15.35 -14.89 9.94
N MET A 8 14.57 -15.17 8.89
CA MET A 8 13.28 -14.47 8.66
C MET A 8 12.05 -15.05 9.38
N PHE A 9 12.19 -16.06 10.24
CA PHE A 9 11.08 -16.56 11.07
C PHE A 9 11.57 -16.89 12.47
N ARG A 10 11.75 -15.87 13.32
CA ARG A 10 11.67 -15.96 14.80
C ARG A 10 11.99 -14.60 15.45
N ARG A 11 10.95 -13.88 15.85
CA ARG A 11 10.81 -13.17 17.14
C ARG A 11 9.45 -12.46 17.18
N SER A 12 8.40 -13.23 17.41
CA SER A 12 7.22 -12.78 18.14
C SER A 12 7.26 -13.55 19.46
N THR A 13 8.05 -13.06 20.40
CA THR A 13 8.02 -13.52 21.78
C THR A 13 7.23 -12.51 22.58
N SER A 14 6.03 -12.92 22.97
CA SER A 14 5.13 -12.26 23.90
C SER A 14 5.87 -11.77 25.15
N HIS A 15 5.81 -10.47 25.42
CA HIS A 15 5.82 -9.96 26.80
C HIS A 15 4.37 -9.83 27.25
N GLN A 16 3.79 -10.94 27.73
CA GLN A 16 2.60 -10.89 28.58
C GLN A 16 3.06 -10.55 30.00
N ILE A 17 2.87 -9.30 30.40
CA ILE A 17 2.91 -8.92 31.81
C ILE A 17 1.52 -9.22 32.38
N HIS A 18 1.47 -10.14 33.36
CA HIS A 18 0.31 -10.33 34.22
C HIS A 18 -0.09 -9.00 34.87
N ARG A 19 -1.29 -8.51 34.60
CA ARG A 19 -2.02 -7.63 35.53
C ARG A 19 -3.41 -8.17 35.77
N GLY A 20 -3.66 -8.42 37.05
CA GLY A 20 -4.84 -9.06 37.58
C GLY A 20 -6.09 -8.19 37.47
N ILE A 21 -7.19 -8.91 37.43
CA ILE A 21 -8.57 -8.46 37.49
C ILE A 21 -8.83 -7.67 38.78
N SER A 22 -9.38 -6.46 38.63
CA SER A 22 -10.27 -5.85 39.61
C SER A 22 -11.39 -5.14 38.84
N LYS A 23 -12.51 -5.85 38.62
CA LYS A 23 -13.81 -5.23 38.34
C LYS A 23 -14.35 -4.67 39.66
N LEU A 24 -14.78 -3.41 39.70
CA LEU A 24 -16.15 -3.04 40.09
C LEU A 24 -16.40 -1.52 40.04
N ALA A 25 -17.55 -1.19 39.42
CA ALA A 25 -18.42 -0.03 39.64
C ALA A 25 -17.95 1.37 39.22
N VAL A 26 -18.51 1.88 38.10
CA VAL A 26 -19.47 3.00 38.11
C VAL A 26 -20.42 2.84 36.90
N ILE A 27 -21.64 2.39 37.15
CA ILE A 27 -22.82 2.68 36.32
C ILE A 27 -23.60 3.73 37.10
N LEU A 28 -23.66 4.97 36.58
CA LEU A 28 -24.71 6.00 36.78
C LEU A 28 -24.15 7.39 36.38
N SER A 29 -24.26 7.75 35.09
CA SER A 29 -24.58 9.10 34.60
C SER A 29 -24.48 9.18 33.08
N ILE A 30 -25.48 8.61 32.40
CA ILE A 30 -25.82 8.98 31.02
C ILE A 30 -27.27 9.45 31.06
N ALA A 31 -27.49 10.67 31.52
CA ALA A 31 -28.76 11.40 31.39
C ALA A 31 -28.57 12.86 31.81
N SER A 32 -27.80 13.63 31.03
CA SER A 32 -27.89 15.09 30.85
C SER A 32 -26.57 15.61 30.29
N CYS A 33 -26.48 15.75 28.96
CA CYS A 33 -25.65 16.74 28.25
C CYS A 33 -25.82 16.55 26.73
N ILE A 34 -27.02 16.83 26.21
CA ILE A 34 -27.21 17.21 24.80
C ILE A 34 -27.98 18.52 24.84
N SER A 35 -27.23 19.63 24.90
CA SER A 35 -27.64 20.96 24.47
C SER A 35 -26.47 21.92 24.68
N TYR A 36 -26.06 22.57 23.59
CA TYR A 36 -25.08 23.65 23.49
C TYR A 36 -23.62 23.28 23.78
N LEU A 37 -22.83 23.13 22.71
CA LEU A 37 -21.65 23.95 22.42
C LEU A 37 -21.16 23.60 21.00
N ALA A 38 -21.56 24.41 20.02
CA ALA A 38 -20.75 24.61 18.83
C ALA A 38 -19.43 25.25 19.27
N PRO A 39 -18.27 24.89 18.69
CA PRO A 39 -17.06 25.65 18.92
C PRO A 39 -17.22 27.00 18.20
N ASN A 40 -17.62 28.01 18.96
CA ASN A 40 -17.27 29.38 18.62
C ASN A 40 -15.75 29.43 18.47
N ARG A 41 -15.27 29.93 17.32
CA ARG A 41 -13.92 30.47 17.15
C ARG A 41 -13.56 31.29 18.39
N ILE A 42 -12.75 30.76 19.29
CA ILE A 42 -12.10 31.55 20.33
C ILE A 42 -10.91 32.22 19.67
N SER A 43 -11.16 33.43 19.19
CA SER A 43 -10.15 34.47 19.06
C SER A 43 -9.59 34.76 20.45
N GLY A 44 -8.33 34.41 20.70
CA GLY A 44 -7.61 34.91 21.87
C GLY A 44 -6.62 33.93 22.48
N PHE A 45 -5.49 33.70 21.80
CA PHE A 45 -4.20 33.52 22.49
C PHE A 45 -3.07 34.12 21.63
N VAL A 46 -2.29 34.95 22.32
CA VAL A 46 -0.97 35.55 22.04
C VAL A 46 -0.41 35.36 20.63
N SER A 47 -0.27 36.49 19.91
CA SER A 47 0.47 36.61 18.66
C SER A 47 1.94 36.21 18.86
N ALA A 48 2.29 34.98 18.53
CA ALA A 48 3.51 34.74 17.78
C ALA A 48 3.15 34.96 16.32
N SER A 49 3.73 35.98 15.72
CA SER A 49 3.65 36.27 14.30
C SER A 49 4.28 35.11 13.52
N THR A 50 3.47 34.13 13.12
CA THR A 50 3.84 33.17 12.07
C THR A 50 3.65 33.85 10.73
N SER A 51 4.75 33.89 9.99
CA SER A 51 4.93 34.50 8.67
C SER A 51 4.05 33.84 7.62
N THR A 52 3.32 34.65 6.86
CA THR A 52 2.62 34.28 5.63
C THR A 52 3.58 34.13 4.43
N SER A 53 4.71 33.43 4.56
CA SER A 53 5.86 33.57 3.64
C SER A 53 6.17 32.42 2.68
N THR A 54 5.32 31.41 2.47
CA THR A 54 5.59 30.37 1.44
C THR A 54 4.92 30.63 0.08
N LEU A 55 3.83 31.39 0.02
CA LEU A 55 3.24 31.80 -1.27
C LEU A 55 4.03 32.94 -1.97
N ASP A 56 4.77 33.75 -1.21
CA ASP A 56 5.59 34.84 -1.79
C ASP A 56 6.91 34.35 -2.40
N ASN A 57 7.45 33.20 -1.98
CA ASN A 57 8.65 32.61 -2.61
C ASN A 57 8.37 32.00 -4.00
N LEU A 58 7.11 31.79 -4.38
CA LEU A 58 6.71 31.42 -5.74
C LEU A 58 6.68 32.60 -6.73
N GLN A 59 6.78 33.85 -6.25
CA GLN A 59 6.69 35.04 -7.11
C GLN A 59 8.02 35.42 -7.80
N SER A 60 9.11 34.70 -7.57
CA SER A 60 10.41 34.99 -8.20
C SER A 60 10.68 34.19 -9.49
N LEU A 61 9.75 33.33 -9.93
CA LEU A 61 9.84 32.74 -11.27
C LEU A 61 9.68 33.85 -12.33
N PRO A 62 10.50 33.87 -13.40
CA PRO A 62 10.47 34.94 -14.40
C PRO A 62 9.04 35.11 -14.92
N SER A 63 8.47 36.29 -14.69
CA SER A 63 7.06 36.65 -14.92
C SER A 63 6.67 36.70 -16.41
N GLN A 64 7.43 36.05 -17.30
CA GLN A 64 7.34 36.21 -18.76
C GLN A 64 6.88 34.98 -19.55
N GLN A 65 6.40 33.91 -18.91
CA GLN A 65 5.73 32.78 -19.62
C GLN A 65 4.48 32.25 -18.91
N ILE A 66 3.77 33.11 -18.15
CA ILE A 66 2.56 32.72 -17.42
C ILE A 66 1.35 32.78 -18.37
N GLY A 67 1.28 31.78 -19.26
CA GLY A 67 0.08 31.45 -20.03
C GLY A 67 -0.29 29.97 -19.94
N GLU A 68 0.56 29.13 -19.35
CA GLU A 68 0.30 27.69 -19.21
C GLU A 68 -0.45 27.43 -17.90
N GLY A 69 -1.60 26.76 -18.00
CA GLY A 69 -2.30 26.26 -16.81
C GLY A 69 -1.39 25.31 -16.04
N THR A 70 -1.32 25.46 -14.72
CA THR A 70 -0.61 24.52 -13.84
C THR A 70 -1.61 23.81 -12.95
N ARG A 71 -1.41 22.54 -12.62
CA ARG A 71 -2.22 21.81 -11.63
C ARG A 71 -1.37 21.26 -10.49
N LEU A 72 -2.01 20.97 -9.36
CA LEU A 72 -1.46 20.19 -8.27
C LEU A 72 -1.81 18.71 -8.44
N ILE A 73 -0.85 17.84 -8.13
CA ILE A 73 -1.07 16.40 -7.99
C ILE A 73 -0.72 16.03 -6.56
N SER A 74 -1.74 15.67 -5.79
CA SER A 74 -1.61 15.12 -4.45
C SER A 74 -1.43 13.60 -4.51
N PHE A 75 -0.49 13.08 -3.73
CA PHE A 75 -0.22 11.65 -3.63
C PHE A 75 -0.34 11.14 -2.19
N ILE A 76 -1.16 10.10 -2.00
CA ILE A 76 -1.34 9.36 -0.74
C ILE A 76 -1.18 7.86 -1.00
N THR A 77 -0.60 7.10 -0.08
CA THR A 77 -0.39 5.66 -0.26
C THR A 77 -0.41 4.92 1.07
N ASP A 78 -0.59 3.60 1.02
CA ASP A 78 -0.43 2.67 2.14
C ASP A 78 -1.31 3.07 3.34
N ILE A 79 -2.52 3.58 3.08
CA ILE A 79 -3.45 4.01 4.13
C ILE A 79 -3.77 2.84 5.08
N GLU A 80 -3.79 1.62 4.52
CA GLU A 80 -4.04 0.37 5.22
C GLU A 80 -5.27 0.44 6.13
N GLY A 81 -6.36 1.11 5.70
CA GLY A 81 -7.59 1.25 6.49
C GLY A 81 -7.48 2.19 7.69
N CYS A 82 -6.44 3.01 7.82
CA CYS A 82 -6.29 3.92 8.96
C CYS A 82 -7.10 5.21 8.78
N ALA A 83 -8.36 5.22 9.24
CA ALA A 83 -9.25 6.39 9.16
C ALA A 83 -8.64 7.65 9.80
N LYS A 84 -8.02 7.54 10.97
CA LYS A 84 -7.38 8.70 11.66
C LYS A 84 -6.28 9.33 10.81
N TYR A 85 -5.43 8.52 10.17
CA TYR A 85 -4.38 9.03 9.29
C TYR A 85 -4.99 9.66 8.03
N PHE A 86 -5.99 9.01 7.44
CA PHE A 86 -6.68 9.54 6.27
C PHE A 86 -7.37 10.89 6.56
N ASP A 87 -8.01 11.01 7.71
CA ASP A 87 -8.63 12.26 8.17
C ASP A 87 -7.58 13.37 8.33
N ARG A 88 -6.47 13.10 9.02
CA ARG A 88 -5.36 14.06 9.12
C ARG A 88 -4.81 14.43 7.75
N PHE A 89 -4.72 13.49 6.82
CA PHE A 89 -4.26 13.76 5.46
C PHE A 89 -5.18 14.75 4.76
N VAL A 90 -6.49 14.50 4.77
CA VAL A 90 -7.48 15.39 4.15
C VAL A 90 -7.50 16.75 4.84
N GLU A 91 -7.35 16.81 6.16
CA GLU A 91 -7.29 18.06 6.93
C GLU A 91 -6.03 18.87 6.67
N ASN A 92 -4.91 18.21 6.35
CA ASN A 92 -3.67 18.88 5.99
C ASN A 92 -3.56 19.14 4.49
N SER A 93 -4.40 18.53 3.64
CA SER A 93 -4.20 18.52 2.19
C SER A 93 -4.38 19.90 1.57
N GLN A 94 -3.54 20.21 0.57
CA GLN A 94 -3.76 21.40 -0.28
C GLN A 94 -4.78 21.16 -1.40
N VAL A 95 -5.14 19.90 -1.67
CA VAL A 95 -5.99 19.50 -2.80
C VAL A 95 -7.36 19.00 -2.34
N LEU A 96 -7.46 18.48 -1.12
CA LEU A 96 -8.65 17.85 -0.57
C LEU A 96 -9.13 18.56 0.69
N GLU A 97 -10.44 18.49 0.93
CA GLU A 97 -11.06 18.91 2.18
C GLU A 97 -12.30 18.05 2.48
N PHE A 98 -12.82 18.11 3.70
CA PHE A 98 -14.10 17.48 4.05
C PHE A 98 -15.28 18.42 3.80
N GLU A 99 -16.37 17.87 3.28
CA GLU A 99 -17.70 18.49 3.35
C GLU A 99 -18.64 17.67 4.24
N THR A 100 -19.43 18.36 5.05
CA THR A 100 -20.51 17.75 5.82
C THR A 100 -21.67 17.35 4.89
N ILE A 101 -22.20 16.16 5.09
CA ILE A 101 -23.33 15.62 4.33
C ILE A 101 -24.34 14.94 5.27
N GLN A 102 -25.50 14.62 4.74
CA GLN A 102 -26.42 13.70 5.41
C GLN A 102 -25.99 12.26 5.11
N PRO A 103 -25.81 11.39 6.13
CA PRO A 103 -25.56 9.98 5.92
C PRO A 103 -26.65 9.33 5.08
N ASN A 104 -26.28 8.41 4.20
CA ASN A 104 -27.21 7.61 3.42
C ASN A 104 -27.14 6.13 3.82
N PHE A 105 -28.24 5.61 4.36
CA PHE A 105 -28.38 4.22 4.79
C PHE A 105 -29.21 3.38 3.82
N SER A 106 -29.48 3.88 2.61
CA SER A 106 -30.18 3.08 1.59
C SER A 106 -29.37 1.85 1.24
N ASN A 107 -29.99 0.67 1.28
CA ASN A 107 -29.40 -0.55 0.74
C ASN A 107 -29.20 -0.36 -0.76
N GLY A 108 -27.95 -0.14 -1.20
CA GLY A 108 -27.66 0.13 -2.60
C GLY A 108 -26.28 0.76 -2.83
N PRO A 109 -25.99 1.14 -4.09
CA PRO A 109 -24.70 1.73 -4.47
C PRO A 109 -24.43 3.08 -3.80
N ASP A 110 -25.48 3.78 -3.36
CA ASP A 110 -25.38 5.06 -2.68
C ASP A 110 -25.22 4.94 -1.15
N TYR A 111 -25.04 3.73 -0.62
CA TYR A 111 -24.80 3.50 0.80
C TYR A 111 -23.53 4.24 1.26
N PHE A 112 -23.71 5.18 2.18
CA PHE A 112 -22.64 6.05 2.67
C PHE A 112 -22.98 6.50 4.11
N PRO A 113 -22.67 5.68 5.12
CA PRO A 113 -23.14 5.86 6.49
C PRO A 113 -22.29 6.87 7.28
N TYR A 114 -21.78 7.93 6.64
CA TYR A 114 -20.88 8.90 7.26
C TYR A 114 -21.39 10.33 7.10
N GLU A 115 -21.11 11.17 8.10
CA GLU A 115 -21.55 12.57 8.16
C GLU A 115 -20.65 13.53 7.38
N LYS A 116 -19.51 13.04 6.89
CA LYS A 116 -18.57 13.82 6.09
C LYS A 116 -18.07 13.01 4.91
N ARG A 117 -17.84 13.69 3.79
CA ARG A 117 -17.15 13.10 2.64
C ARG A 117 -16.03 13.97 2.13
N VAL A 118 -15.02 13.35 1.53
CA VAL A 118 -13.89 14.08 0.91
C VAL A 118 -14.36 14.76 -0.37
N LYS A 119 -13.94 16.01 -0.61
CA LYS A 119 -14.08 16.72 -1.90
C LYS A 119 -12.76 17.40 -2.26
N PHE A 120 -12.64 17.87 -3.50
CA PHE A 120 -11.53 18.77 -3.87
C PHE A 120 -11.75 20.16 -3.26
N CYS A 121 -10.66 20.81 -2.86
CA CYS A 121 -10.67 22.20 -2.39
C CYS A 121 -11.22 23.12 -3.48
N ASN A 122 -12.27 23.89 -3.18
CA ASN A 122 -12.84 24.86 -4.11
C ASN A 122 -12.15 26.24 -4.04
N ASP A 123 -11.32 26.47 -3.02
CA ASP A 123 -10.86 27.81 -2.67
C ASP A 123 -9.45 28.10 -3.18
N ALA A 124 -9.33 29.27 -3.83
CA ALA A 124 -8.15 30.04 -4.24
C ALA A 124 -7.56 29.83 -5.65
N HIS A 125 -7.44 28.61 -6.20
CA HIS A 125 -6.73 28.43 -7.48
C HIS A 125 -7.60 28.31 -8.74
N ASN A 126 -8.93 28.16 -8.60
CA ASN A 126 -9.86 28.01 -9.74
C ASN A 126 -9.42 26.89 -10.72
N ASN A 127 -8.61 25.95 -10.24
CA ASN A 127 -8.05 24.88 -11.06
C ASN A 127 -8.97 23.68 -10.98
N ASP A 128 -9.86 23.60 -11.96
CA ASP A 128 -10.63 22.40 -12.22
C ASP A 128 -9.76 21.22 -12.70
N ASP A 129 -8.43 21.28 -12.59
CA ASP A 129 -7.49 20.29 -13.11
C ASP A 129 -6.65 19.57 -12.04
N ASP A 130 -6.82 19.88 -10.76
CA ASP A 130 -6.08 19.21 -9.69
C ASP A 130 -6.44 17.71 -9.59
N ILE A 131 -5.44 16.91 -9.22
CA ILE A 131 -5.50 15.44 -9.24
C ILE A 131 -5.14 14.88 -7.87
N LEU A 132 -5.88 13.85 -7.45
CA LEU A 132 -5.49 12.93 -6.40
C LEU A 132 -5.02 11.61 -7.02
N VAL A 133 -3.83 11.14 -6.59
CA VAL A 133 -3.32 9.80 -6.89
C VAL A 133 -3.22 9.00 -5.59
N CYS A 134 -3.92 7.87 -5.50
CA CYS A 134 -3.81 6.93 -4.38
C CYS A 134 -2.89 5.76 -4.78
N GLY A 135 -1.75 5.60 -4.10
CA GLY A 135 -0.64 4.71 -4.41
C GLY A 135 -0.82 3.23 -4.07
N GLY A 136 -1.98 2.81 -3.58
CA GLY A 136 -2.28 1.41 -3.23
C GLY A 136 -2.10 1.07 -1.75
N ASP A 137 -2.38 -0.19 -1.41
CA ASP A 137 -2.44 -0.73 -0.04
C ASP A 137 -3.44 0.05 0.84
N MET A 138 -4.70 0.11 0.36
CA MET A 138 -5.78 0.84 1.01
C MET A 138 -6.38 0.10 2.21
N TRP A 139 -6.21 -1.22 2.28
CA TRP A 139 -6.85 -2.10 3.27
C TRP A 139 -5.86 -2.69 4.28
N ASP A 140 -6.41 -3.20 5.39
CA ASP A 140 -5.80 -3.95 6.50
C ASP A 140 -5.55 -3.15 7.80
N LYS A 141 -4.28 -2.84 8.09
CA LYS A 141 -3.70 -2.63 9.44
C LYS A 141 -4.38 -1.61 10.37
N GLY A 142 -5.19 -0.70 9.83
CA GLY A 142 -5.80 0.44 10.48
C GLY A 142 -7.28 0.29 10.78
N GLY A 143 -7.91 -0.80 10.30
CA GLY A 143 -9.21 -1.26 10.81
C GLY A 143 -10.46 -0.49 10.40
N ASN A 144 -10.35 0.45 9.47
CA ASN A 144 -11.46 1.22 8.91
C ASN A 144 -11.42 1.17 7.37
N ASP A 145 -11.34 -0.05 6.84
CA ASP A 145 -11.18 -0.31 5.41
C ASP A 145 -12.38 0.23 4.61
N LEU A 146 -13.61 0.02 5.11
CA LEU A 146 -14.84 0.46 4.44
C LEU A 146 -14.93 1.98 4.42
N TYR A 147 -14.62 2.64 5.54
CA TYR A 147 -14.61 4.09 5.62
C TYR A 147 -13.68 4.71 4.57
N VAL A 148 -12.41 4.32 4.57
CA VAL A 148 -11.41 4.87 3.63
C VAL A 148 -11.81 4.57 2.19
N THR A 149 -12.20 3.33 1.90
CA THR A 149 -12.51 2.93 0.52
C THR A 149 -13.75 3.63 -0.01
N ARG A 150 -14.82 3.74 0.78
CA ARG A 150 -16.04 4.44 0.37
C ARG A 150 -15.80 5.94 0.17
N GLN A 151 -14.97 6.57 1.00
CA GLN A 151 -14.55 7.97 0.80
C GLN A 151 -13.89 8.18 -0.57
N LEU A 152 -12.91 7.33 -0.90
CA LEU A 152 -12.18 7.42 -2.16
C LEU A 152 -13.04 7.08 -3.38
N LEU A 153 -13.89 6.03 -3.30
CA LEU A 153 -14.81 5.68 -4.38
C LEU A 153 -15.86 6.77 -4.60
N SER A 154 -16.41 7.34 -3.53
CA SER A 154 -17.35 8.48 -3.61
C SER A 154 -16.71 9.72 -4.26
N LEU A 155 -15.43 9.99 -3.97
CA LEU A 155 -14.68 11.04 -4.66
C LEU A 155 -14.50 10.71 -6.14
N HIS A 156 -14.07 9.49 -6.47
CA HIS A 156 -13.91 9.05 -7.86
C HIS A 156 -15.23 9.09 -8.63
N ASP A 157 -16.35 8.68 -8.05
CA ASP A 157 -17.64 8.61 -8.76
C ASP A 157 -18.20 10.00 -9.07
N ARG A 158 -17.86 11.02 -8.27
CA ARG A 158 -18.27 12.41 -8.52
C ARG A 158 -17.35 13.17 -9.47
N PHE A 159 -16.05 12.91 -9.42
CA PHE A 159 -15.03 13.68 -10.15
C PHE A 159 -14.38 12.92 -11.31
N GLY A 160 -14.62 11.62 -11.40
CA GLY A 160 -14.16 10.73 -12.46
C GLY A 160 -12.68 10.34 -12.36
N GLY A 161 -12.33 9.33 -13.17
CA GLY A 161 -10.97 8.79 -13.27
C GLY A 161 -9.94 9.76 -13.87
N ASN A 162 -10.33 10.98 -14.27
CA ASN A 162 -9.40 12.02 -14.71
C ASN A 162 -8.77 12.77 -13.54
N LYS A 163 -9.54 12.98 -12.45
CA LYS A 163 -9.10 13.67 -11.24
C LYS A 163 -8.67 12.72 -10.14
N VAL A 164 -9.29 11.55 -10.04
CA VAL A 164 -8.98 10.57 -9.00
C VAL A 164 -8.37 9.34 -9.66
N LYS A 165 -7.11 9.06 -9.33
CA LYS A 165 -6.35 7.95 -9.91
C LYS A 165 -6.02 6.95 -8.82
N PHE A 166 -6.33 5.67 -9.04
CA PHE A 166 -5.95 4.60 -8.13
C PHE A 166 -4.80 3.78 -8.72
N ILE A 167 -3.85 3.43 -7.87
CA ILE A 167 -2.77 2.47 -8.13
C ILE A 167 -3.02 1.26 -7.23
N MET A 168 -2.89 0.05 -7.77
CA MET A 168 -3.03 -1.17 -6.98
C MET A 168 -1.76 -1.43 -6.17
N GLY A 169 -1.91 -1.66 -4.87
CA GLY A 169 -0.88 -2.23 -4.03
C GLY A 169 -0.96 -3.75 -3.95
N ASN A 170 0.06 -4.36 -3.34
CA ASN A 170 0.09 -5.81 -3.17
C ASN A 170 -1.04 -6.31 -2.26
N ARG A 171 -1.42 -5.57 -1.21
CA ARG A 171 -2.52 -5.96 -0.31
C ARG A 171 -3.87 -5.91 -1.00
N ASP A 172 -4.09 -4.89 -1.84
CA ASP A 172 -5.34 -4.71 -2.57
C ASP A 172 -5.58 -5.91 -3.49
N ILE A 173 -4.57 -6.24 -4.32
CA ILE A 173 -4.62 -7.39 -5.24
C ILE A 173 -4.86 -8.70 -4.48
N ASN A 174 -4.25 -8.86 -3.30
CA ASN A 174 -4.42 -10.07 -2.50
C ASN A 174 -5.85 -10.27 -2.00
N LYS A 175 -6.70 -9.23 -1.91
CA LYS A 175 -8.11 -9.36 -1.49
C LYS A 175 -8.96 -10.14 -2.48
N ILE A 176 -8.58 -10.20 -3.76
CA ILE A 176 -9.25 -11.03 -4.78
C ILE A 176 -9.33 -12.49 -4.34
N ARG A 177 -8.33 -12.97 -3.59
CA ARG A 177 -8.26 -14.36 -3.11
C ARG A 177 -9.33 -14.72 -2.09
N ILE A 178 -9.89 -13.73 -1.38
CA ILE A 178 -10.80 -13.99 -0.26
C ILE A 178 -11.98 -14.83 -0.73
N LEU A 179 -12.67 -14.42 -1.80
CA LEU A 179 -13.81 -15.15 -2.34
C LEU A 179 -13.48 -16.56 -2.83
N GLN A 180 -12.28 -16.77 -3.35
CA GLN A 180 -11.84 -18.10 -3.78
C GLN A 180 -11.61 -19.02 -2.57
N GLU A 181 -11.06 -18.50 -1.48
CA GLU A 181 -10.66 -19.32 -0.33
C GLU A 181 -11.80 -19.55 0.69
N ILE A 182 -12.72 -18.58 0.84
CA ILE A 182 -13.87 -18.69 1.77
C ILE A 182 -15.22 -18.96 1.07
N GLY A 183 -15.25 -19.03 -0.26
CA GLY A 183 -16.46 -19.21 -1.05
C GLY A 183 -17.31 -17.94 -1.20
N ILE A 184 -18.20 -17.97 -2.18
CA ILE A 184 -19.22 -16.93 -2.42
C ILE A 184 -20.46 -17.31 -1.61
N ALA A 185 -21.19 -16.32 -1.09
CA ALA A 185 -22.48 -16.59 -0.46
C ALA A 185 -23.49 -16.95 -1.55
N THR A 186 -24.13 -18.11 -1.44
CA THR A 186 -25.17 -18.54 -2.38
C THR A 186 -26.53 -18.03 -1.92
N ALA A 187 -27.47 -17.84 -2.84
CA ALA A 187 -28.83 -17.39 -2.51
C ALA A 187 -29.58 -18.36 -1.56
N ASP A 188 -29.14 -19.61 -1.50
CA ASP A 188 -29.66 -20.62 -0.57
C ASP A 188 -29.19 -20.35 0.87
N ASP A 189 -28.00 -19.75 1.06
CA ASP A 189 -27.44 -19.40 2.38
C ASP A 189 -28.27 -18.30 3.08
N GLU A 190 -28.94 -17.41 2.34
CA GLU A 190 -29.76 -16.33 2.94
C GLU A 190 -31.10 -16.83 3.50
N ASN A 191 -31.60 -17.98 3.03
CA ASN A 191 -32.91 -18.52 3.42
C ASN A 191 -32.82 -19.60 4.51
N GLU A 192 -31.67 -20.25 4.65
CA GLU A 192 -31.43 -21.18 5.76
C GLU A 192 -30.96 -20.39 6.98
N LYS A 193 -31.83 -20.29 7.99
CA LYS A 193 -31.39 -19.82 9.32
C LYS A 193 -30.18 -20.65 9.73
N PRO A 194 -29.05 -20.03 10.11
CA PRO A 194 -27.85 -20.75 10.50
C PRO A 194 -28.23 -21.72 11.61
N ASN A 195 -28.30 -22.99 11.26
CA ASN A 195 -28.59 -24.04 12.21
C ASN A 195 -27.29 -24.16 13.02
N GLU A 196 -27.31 -23.82 14.31
CA GLU A 196 -26.10 -23.76 15.16
C GLU A 196 -25.27 -25.05 15.18
N ASN A 197 -25.82 -26.15 14.62
CA ASN A 197 -25.19 -27.46 14.53
C ASN A 197 -24.70 -27.86 13.13
N ASP A 198 -24.99 -27.09 12.07
CA ASP A 198 -24.57 -27.46 10.70
C ASP A 198 -23.18 -26.89 10.38
N SER A 199 -22.19 -27.56 10.96
CA SER A 199 -20.77 -27.17 10.97
C SER A 199 -20.04 -27.25 9.62
N CYS A 200 -20.75 -27.39 8.51
CA CYS A 200 -20.18 -27.48 7.18
C CYS A 200 -20.91 -26.52 6.25
N GLU A 201 -20.65 -25.21 6.43
CA GLU A 201 -20.78 -24.27 5.30
C GLU A 201 -20.10 -24.92 4.09
N ASN A 202 -20.72 -24.81 2.90
CA ASN A 202 -20.19 -25.33 1.63
C ASN A 202 -18.93 -24.57 1.20
N LEU A 203 -17.89 -24.56 2.05
CA LEU A 203 -16.63 -23.94 1.77
C LEU A 203 -15.92 -24.72 0.66
N PRO A 204 -15.26 -24.04 -0.28
CA PRO A 204 -14.45 -24.71 -1.28
C PRO A 204 -13.41 -25.62 -0.62
N THR A 205 -13.21 -26.82 -1.18
CA THR A 205 -12.23 -27.77 -0.67
C THR A 205 -10.83 -27.19 -0.75
N HIS A 206 -10.18 -26.96 0.37
CA HIS A 206 -8.88 -26.28 0.40
C HIS A 206 -7.73 -27.30 0.35
N GLY A 207 -7.22 -27.59 -0.85
CA GLY A 207 -6.09 -28.53 -1.06
C GLY A 207 -4.73 -28.06 -0.51
N GLY A 208 -4.68 -26.88 0.09
CA GLY A 208 -3.47 -26.22 0.55
C GLY A 208 -3.10 -25.04 -0.33
N ILE A 209 -2.13 -24.27 0.13
CA ILE A 209 -1.60 -23.09 -0.51
C ILE A 209 -0.35 -23.47 -1.30
N VAL A 210 -0.37 -23.32 -2.62
CA VAL A 210 0.70 -23.77 -3.51
C VAL A 210 2.07 -23.17 -3.18
N TRP A 211 2.14 -21.92 -2.71
CA TRP A 211 3.41 -21.31 -2.29
C TRP A 211 3.86 -21.72 -0.88
N PHE A 212 3.03 -22.40 -0.10
CA PHE A 212 3.43 -23.09 1.12
C PHE A 212 3.95 -24.51 0.86
N LYS A 213 3.96 -24.97 -0.41
CA LYS A 213 4.42 -26.31 -0.77
C LYS A 213 5.83 -26.60 -0.25
N GLY A 214 5.93 -27.69 0.53
CA GLY A 214 7.17 -28.18 1.14
C GLY A 214 7.76 -27.26 2.20
N THR A 215 6.98 -26.32 2.75
CA THR A 215 7.44 -25.44 3.85
C THR A 215 7.25 -26.08 5.22
N GLY A 216 6.37 -27.09 5.31
CA GLY A 216 5.96 -27.68 6.57
C GLY A 216 5.04 -26.79 7.40
N LEU A 217 4.55 -25.68 6.85
CA LEU A 217 3.63 -24.76 7.53
C LEU A 217 2.17 -25.26 7.40
N GLN A 218 1.30 -24.80 8.30
CA GLN A 218 -0.15 -25.01 8.17
C GLN A 218 -0.62 -24.51 6.81
N GLY A 219 -1.40 -25.32 6.09
CA GLY A 219 -1.79 -25.02 4.71
C GLY A 219 -0.80 -25.49 3.64
N ASP A 220 0.31 -26.15 4.00
CA ASP A 220 1.20 -26.80 3.02
C ASP A 220 0.48 -27.96 2.31
N PRO A 221 0.29 -27.91 0.97
CA PRO A 221 -0.40 -28.95 0.22
C PRO A 221 0.26 -30.34 0.34
N ASP A 222 1.57 -30.42 0.52
CA ASP A 222 2.26 -31.70 0.71
C ASP A 222 1.95 -32.33 2.08
N LEU A 223 1.76 -31.51 3.12
CA LEU A 223 1.33 -31.99 4.44
C LEU A 223 -0.14 -32.40 4.45
N ILE A 224 -1.00 -31.60 3.82
CA ILE A 224 -2.43 -31.91 3.72
C ILE A 224 -2.65 -33.24 2.98
N ARG A 225 -1.94 -33.45 1.87
CA ARG A 225 -2.01 -34.72 1.13
C ARG A 225 -1.55 -35.90 1.98
N LYS A 226 -0.42 -35.78 2.69
CA LYS A 226 0.06 -36.84 3.60
C LYS A 226 -0.95 -37.15 4.69
N CYS A 227 -1.49 -36.11 5.33
CA CYS A 227 -2.51 -36.25 6.36
C CYS A 227 -3.76 -36.97 5.82
N ASN A 228 -4.23 -36.61 4.62
CA ASN A 228 -5.34 -37.31 3.97
C ASN A 228 -5.02 -38.78 3.65
N ASP A 229 -3.83 -39.06 3.12
CA ASP A 229 -3.39 -40.44 2.84
C ASP A 229 -3.30 -41.26 4.13
N GLU A 230 -2.80 -40.68 5.23
CA GLU A 230 -2.71 -41.30 6.55
C GLU A 230 -4.08 -41.45 7.23
N ILE A 231 -5.03 -40.54 7.03
CA ILE A 231 -6.42 -40.70 7.49
C ILE A 231 -7.08 -41.87 6.75
N VAL A 232 -6.87 -41.98 5.44
CA VAL A 232 -7.37 -43.10 4.63
C VAL A 232 -6.75 -44.43 5.07
N GLN A 233 -5.47 -44.42 5.46
CA GLN A 233 -4.75 -45.60 5.96
C GLN A 233 -5.09 -45.94 7.43
N SER A 234 -5.21 -44.96 8.33
CA SER A 234 -5.48 -45.15 9.76
C SER A 234 -6.94 -45.54 10.04
N LYS A 235 -7.88 -45.20 9.15
CA LYS A 235 -9.21 -45.84 9.11
C LYS A 235 -9.12 -47.37 8.94
N LYS A 236 -7.96 -47.93 8.54
CA LYS A 236 -7.66 -49.38 8.58
C LYS A 236 -6.78 -49.82 9.76
N CYS A 237 -6.08 -48.93 10.45
CA CYS A 237 -5.16 -49.25 11.55
C CYS A 237 -5.21 -48.18 12.66
N GLN A 238 -5.71 -48.53 13.83
CA GLN A 238 -5.83 -47.67 15.01
C GLN A 238 -4.45 -47.38 15.64
N SER A 239 -3.69 -46.34 15.23
CA SER A 239 -2.77 -45.58 16.12
C SER A 239 -1.76 -44.65 15.40
N THR A 240 -2.16 -43.43 15.03
CA THR A 240 -1.19 -42.34 14.79
C THR A 240 -1.75 -41.00 15.27
N SER A 241 -1.00 -40.30 16.14
CA SER A 241 -1.37 -39.03 16.77
C SER A 241 -0.82 -37.83 15.99
N ILE A 242 -1.32 -37.61 14.78
CA ILE A 242 -1.00 -36.40 14.03
C ILE A 242 -1.91 -35.29 14.54
N ASP A 243 -1.33 -34.15 14.89
CA ASP A 243 -2.09 -32.97 15.29
C ASP A 243 -2.67 -32.30 14.04
N GLU A 244 -3.82 -32.82 13.58
CA GLU A 244 -4.55 -32.35 12.40
C GLU A 244 -4.81 -30.83 12.43
N ASN A 245 -4.99 -30.26 13.63
CA ASN A 245 -5.27 -28.84 13.83
C ASN A 245 -4.09 -27.93 13.42
N ASN A 246 -2.87 -28.45 13.41
CA ASN A 246 -1.68 -27.71 12.98
C ASN A 246 -1.39 -27.83 11.49
N ILE A 247 -2.06 -28.74 10.79
CA ILE A 247 -1.81 -29.02 9.36
C ILE A 247 -2.96 -28.50 8.50
N LEU A 248 -4.20 -28.77 8.90
CA LEU A 248 -5.39 -28.50 8.12
C LEU A 248 -5.78 -27.01 8.17
N VAL A 249 -6.36 -26.54 7.07
CA VAL A 249 -7.01 -25.23 7.00
C VAL A 249 -8.38 -25.33 7.68
N PRO A 250 -8.81 -24.32 8.47
CA PRO A 250 -10.10 -24.38 9.15
C PRO A 250 -11.29 -24.59 8.20
N ASN A 251 -12.33 -25.28 8.71
CA ASN A 251 -13.52 -25.65 7.95
C ASN A 251 -14.75 -24.76 8.24
N SER A 252 -14.66 -23.77 9.12
CA SER A 252 -15.66 -22.69 9.22
C SER A 252 -15.15 -21.43 8.50
N SER A 253 -16.05 -20.66 7.89
CA SER A 253 -15.72 -19.44 7.16
C SER A 253 -14.99 -18.43 8.03
N GLY A 254 -15.48 -18.21 9.26
CA GLY A 254 -14.89 -17.28 10.22
C GLY A 254 -13.45 -17.64 10.58
N GLU A 255 -13.21 -18.89 11.01
CA GLU A 255 -11.85 -19.33 11.36
C GLU A 255 -10.94 -19.41 10.13
N ARG A 256 -11.47 -19.77 8.97
CA ARG A 256 -10.72 -19.77 7.72
C ARG A 256 -10.30 -18.36 7.33
N LEU A 257 -11.21 -17.39 7.39
CA LEU A 257 -10.90 -15.99 7.10
C LEU A 257 -9.87 -15.41 8.08
N LYS A 258 -10.01 -15.66 9.38
CA LYS A 258 -8.99 -15.32 10.40
C LYS A 258 -7.63 -15.93 10.04
N TRP A 259 -7.62 -17.19 9.62
CA TRP A 259 -6.40 -17.86 9.19
C TRP A 259 -5.78 -17.23 7.93
N ILE A 260 -6.56 -16.92 6.89
CA ILE A 260 -6.10 -16.29 5.65
C ILE A 260 -5.44 -14.94 5.96
N LEU A 261 -6.15 -14.08 6.70
CA LEU A 261 -5.69 -12.74 7.07
C LEU A 261 -4.40 -12.81 7.88
N ARG A 262 -4.34 -13.69 8.88
CA ARG A 262 -3.17 -13.86 9.74
C ARG A 262 -1.96 -14.49 9.06
N LYS A 263 -2.16 -15.56 8.28
CA LYS A 263 -1.07 -16.41 7.80
C LYS A 263 -0.59 -16.05 6.41
N THR A 264 -1.44 -15.44 5.59
CA THR A 264 -1.17 -15.27 4.16
C THR A 264 -1.19 -13.81 3.71
N MET A 265 -1.90 -12.93 4.44
CA MET A 265 -2.02 -11.50 4.10
C MET A 265 -1.30 -10.57 5.11
N GLY A 266 -0.75 -11.14 6.19
CA GLY A 266 -0.01 -10.38 7.19
C GLY A 266 -0.87 -9.40 8.01
N SER A 267 -2.18 -9.61 8.07
CA SER A 267 -3.14 -8.73 8.76
C SER A 267 -3.90 -9.47 9.88
N PRO A 268 -3.20 -9.92 10.94
CA PRO A 268 -3.74 -10.85 11.94
C PRO A 268 -4.97 -10.35 12.69
N ASN A 269 -5.18 -9.04 12.79
CA ASN A 269 -6.28 -8.44 13.53
C ASN A 269 -7.40 -7.88 12.62
N ALA A 270 -7.26 -7.97 11.29
CA ALA A 270 -8.20 -7.36 10.35
C ALA A 270 -9.64 -7.86 10.51
N PHE A 271 -9.82 -9.13 10.89
CA PHE A 271 -11.12 -9.69 11.18
C PHE A 271 -11.83 -8.98 12.34
N GLU A 272 -11.12 -8.77 13.46
CA GLU A 272 -11.69 -8.11 14.63
C GLU A 272 -11.84 -6.61 14.41
N TRP A 273 -10.96 -5.99 13.64
CA TRP A 273 -11.15 -4.59 13.26
C TRP A 273 -12.36 -4.39 12.36
N ARG A 274 -12.59 -5.29 11.37
CA ARG A 274 -13.81 -5.26 10.58
C ARG A 274 -15.06 -5.43 11.44
N ARG A 275 -15.03 -6.29 12.46
CA ARG A 275 -16.13 -6.40 13.44
C ARG A 275 -16.42 -5.06 14.11
N LEU A 276 -15.38 -4.37 14.58
CA LEU A 276 -15.52 -3.07 15.24
C LEU A 276 -16.05 -2.00 14.27
N GLU A 277 -15.57 -1.96 13.04
CA GLU A 277 -16.05 -1.05 11.99
C GLU A 277 -17.55 -1.28 11.71
N LEU A 278 -17.98 -2.53 11.52
CA LEU A 278 -19.38 -2.87 11.32
C LEU A 278 -20.25 -2.52 12.54
N GLN A 279 -19.70 -2.71 13.75
CA GLN A 279 -20.40 -2.37 14.99
C GLN A 279 -20.65 -0.86 15.06
N GLN A 280 -19.64 -0.06 14.73
CA GLN A 280 -19.76 1.41 14.67
C GLN A 280 -20.82 1.86 13.66
N GLU A 281 -20.86 1.26 12.46
CA GLU A 281 -21.88 1.58 11.45
C GLU A 281 -23.29 1.22 11.93
N LYS A 282 -23.47 0.06 12.58
CA LYS A 282 -24.76 -0.35 13.17
C LYS A 282 -25.21 0.58 14.29
N ASP A 283 -24.30 0.93 15.20
CA ASP A 283 -24.60 1.80 16.33
C ASP A 283 -24.96 3.21 15.84
N PHE A 284 -24.26 3.72 14.83
CA PHE A 284 -24.56 5.02 14.22
C PHE A 284 -25.91 5.02 13.49
N TYR A 285 -26.23 3.95 12.77
CA TYR A 285 -27.56 3.77 12.17
C TYR A 285 -28.67 3.74 13.23
N ALA A 286 -28.53 2.89 14.25
CA ALA A 286 -29.50 2.74 15.34
C ALA A 286 -29.76 4.07 16.07
N PHE A 287 -28.69 4.82 16.34
CA PHE A 287 -28.78 6.18 16.89
C PHE A 287 -29.59 7.12 15.98
N THR A 288 -29.31 7.11 14.67
CA THR A 288 -29.97 7.99 13.70
C THR A 288 -31.46 7.69 13.54
N VAL A 289 -31.86 6.40 13.57
CA VAL A 289 -33.27 5.99 13.42
C VAL A 289 -34.01 5.83 14.75
N GLY A 290 -33.35 6.06 15.89
CA GLY A 290 -33.96 6.00 17.22
C GLY A 290 -34.24 4.57 17.74
N ILE A 291 -33.50 3.57 17.29
CA ILE A 291 -33.58 2.19 17.80
C ILE A 291 -32.77 2.08 19.10
N GLN A 292 -33.34 1.50 20.16
CA GLN A 292 -32.72 1.40 21.49
C GLN A 292 -32.29 -0.02 21.89
N ASN A 293 -32.44 -1.03 21.02
CA ASN A 293 -32.15 -2.41 21.37
C ASN A 293 -30.67 -2.77 21.15
N GLU A 294 -29.88 -2.81 22.24
CA GLU A 294 -28.45 -3.17 22.20
C GLU A 294 -28.18 -4.60 21.69
N ALA A 295 -29.11 -5.54 21.88
CA ALA A 295 -28.89 -6.93 21.46
C ALA A 295 -28.93 -7.10 19.92
N GLU A 296 -29.58 -6.18 19.21
CA GLU A 296 -29.66 -6.19 17.74
C GLU A 296 -28.40 -5.62 17.07
N THR A 297 -27.53 -4.93 17.83
CA THR A 297 -26.34 -4.29 17.23
C THR A 297 -25.11 -5.17 17.25
N LEU A 298 -25.04 -6.24 18.05
CA LEU A 298 -23.85 -7.08 18.14
C LEU A 298 -23.49 -7.71 16.78
N VAL A 299 -22.25 -7.48 16.32
CA VAL A 299 -21.74 -8.08 15.09
C VAL A 299 -21.20 -9.49 15.34
N THR A 300 -21.72 -10.48 14.60
CA THR A 300 -21.33 -11.90 14.65
C THR A 300 -20.16 -12.23 13.70
N ASP A 301 -19.54 -13.42 13.84
CA ASP A 301 -18.48 -13.87 12.91
C ASP A 301 -19.01 -14.00 11.47
N GLY A 302 -20.24 -14.50 11.31
CA GLY A 302 -20.89 -14.62 10.00
C GLY A 302 -21.06 -13.26 9.32
N GLU A 303 -21.47 -12.22 10.06
CA GLU A 303 -21.58 -10.87 9.50
C GLU A 303 -20.24 -10.26 9.06
N VAL A 304 -19.14 -10.59 9.76
CA VAL A 304 -17.80 -10.19 9.33
C VAL A 304 -17.41 -10.91 8.04
N VAL A 305 -17.64 -12.21 7.96
CA VAL A 305 -17.41 -13.02 6.75
C VAL A 305 -18.19 -12.47 5.57
N ASP A 306 -19.49 -12.21 5.76
CA ASP A 306 -20.36 -11.68 4.72
C ASP A 306 -19.96 -10.27 4.30
N SER A 307 -19.51 -9.43 5.24
CA SER A 307 -18.94 -8.13 4.90
C SER A 307 -17.71 -8.29 3.99
N TYR A 308 -16.79 -9.21 4.29
CA TYR A 308 -15.65 -9.47 3.42
C TYR A 308 -16.06 -10.04 2.06
N ARG A 309 -17.03 -10.96 2.02
CA ARG A 309 -17.57 -11.49 0.75
C ARG A 309 -18.17 -10.38 -0.11
N LYS A 310 -19.05 -9.56 0.47
CA LYS A 310 -19.68 -8.42 -0.20
C LYS A 310 -18.65 -7.42 -0.69
N SER A 311 -17.72 -7.03 0.17
CA SER A 311 -16.75 -5.99 -0.18
C SER A 311 -15.71 -6.47 -1.20
N CYS A 312 -15.26 -7.71 -1.08
CA CYS A 312 -14.31 -8.31 -2.01
C CYS A 312 -14.99 -8.90 -3.25
N HIS A 313 -16.31 -8.79 -3.37
CA HIS A 313 -17.02 -9.09 -4.61
C HIS A 313 -16.54 -8.17 -5.73
N PRO A 314 -16.48 -8.62 -7.00
CA PRO A 314 -16.17 -7.76 -8.13
C PRO A 314 -17.02 -6.48 -8.21
N ASN A 315 -18.27 -6.55 -7.73
CA ASN A 315 -19.19 -5.40 -7.63
C ASN A 315 -19.19 -4.71 -6.25
N GLY A 316 -18.42 -5.20 -5.28
CA GLY A 316 -18.27 -4.62 -3.94
C GLY A 316 -17.28 -3.47 -3.89
N GLU A 317 -17.02 -2.93 -2.69
CA GLU A 317 -16.10 -1.80 -2.49
C GLU A 317 -14.69 -2.09 -3.04
N MET A 318 -14.07 -3.20 -2.64
CA MET A 318 -12.73 -3.56 -3.12
C MET A 318 -12.75 -3.94 -4.62
N GLY A 319 -13.79 -4.64 -5.08
CA GLY A 319 -13.92 -4.95 -6.51
C GLY A 319 -14.02 -3.69 -7.37
N ASN A 320 -14.81 -2.70 -6.95
CA ASN A 320 -14.92 -1.41 -7.63
C ASN A 320 -13.63 -0.60 -7.57
N TYR A 321 -12.88 -0.66 -6.47
CA TYR A 321 -11.54 -0.07 -6.37
C TYR A 321 -10.59 -0.70 -7.39
N ILE A 322 -10.45 -2.02 -7.41
CA ILE A 322 -9.58 -2.77 -8.32
C ILE A 322 -9.98 -2.51 -9.78
N LYS A 323 -11.28 -2.51 -10.10
CA LYS A 323 -11.79 -2.19 -11.45
C LYS A 323 -11.27 -0.86 -12.00
N ARG A 324 -11.13 0.14 -11.13
CA ARG A 324 -10.74 1.52 -11.46
C ARG A 324 -9.24 1.77 -11.32
N ALA A 325 -8.52 0.86 -10.66
CA ALA A 325 -7.11 1.00 -10.37
C ALA A 325 -6.22 0.55 -11.53
N ASN A 326 -5.02 1.12 -11.56
CA ASN A 326 -3.96 0.79 -12.49
C ASN A 326 -2.80 0.14 -11.73
N LEU A 327 -1.98 -0.68 -12.37
CA LEU A 327 -0.72 -1.15 -11.78
C LEU A 327 0.36 -0.04 -11.81
N SER A 328 0.30 0.82 -12.83
CA SER A 328 1.18 1.98 -12.99
C SER A 328 0.45 3.12 -13.68
N LEU A 329 0.88 4.35 -13.46
CA LEU A 329 0.34 5.53 -14.11
C LEU A 329 1.47 6.47 -14.51
N LYS A 330 1.44 6.99 -15.75
CA LYS A 330 2.30 8.10 -16.17
C LYS A 330 1.44 9.33 -16.43
N LEU A 331 1.78 10.45 -15.79
CA LEU A 331 1.17 11.76 -15.99
C LEU A 331 2.27 12.74 -16.37
N GLY A 332 2.41 13.05 -17.66
CA GLY A 332 3.48 13.94 -18.13
C GLY A 332 4.88 13.41 -17.78
N GLY A 333 5.67 14.22 -17.08
CA GLY A 333 6.99 13.88 -16.53
C GLY A 333 6.97 13.11 -15.21
N ALA A 334 5.80 12.81 -14.65
CA ALA A 334 5.67 12.01 -13.43
C ALA A 334 5.22 10.58 -13.73
N MET A 335 5.77 9.61 -12.99
CA MET A 335 5.32 8.22 -13.00
C MET A 335 4.98 7.76 -11.58
N PHE A 336 3.87 7.05 -11.44
CA PHE A 336 3.36 6.53 -10.18
C PHE A 336 3.27 5.00 -10.27
N MET A 337 3.71 4.33 -9.21
CA MET A 337 3.64 2.88 -9.03
C MET A 337 3.62 2.55 -7.55
N HIS A 338 3.10 1.40 -7.15
CA HIS A 338 3.09 1.08 -5.72
C HIS A 338 4.49 0.78 -5.17
N GLY A 339 5.26 -0.10 -5.81
CA GLY A 339 6.61 -0.49 -5.41
C GLY A 339 7.71 0.18 -6.23
N SER A 340 8.56 -0.61 -6.90
CA SER A 340 9.68 -0.09 -7.68
C SER A 340 9.84 -0.76 -9.04
N LEU A 341 10.80 -0.29 -9.84
CA LEU A 341 11.17 -0.95 -11.08
C LEU A 341 11.63 -2.39 -10.81
N PRO A 342 11.27 -3.37 -11.67
CA PRO A 342 11.53 -4.78 -11.43
C PRO A 342 12.98 -5.16 -11.80
N LEU A 343 13.95 -4.46 -11.21
CA LEU A 343 15.38 -4.60 -11.48
C LEU A 343 15.97 -5.80 -10.73
N THR A 344 15.90 -6.98 -11.36
CA THR A 344 16.51 -8.19 -10.82
C THR A 344 18.04 -8.19 -10.99
N PRO A 345 18.79 -8.98 -10.19
CA PRO A 345 20.23 -9.14 -10.38
C PRO A 345 20.62 -9.58 -11.80
N GLU A 346 19.80 -10.43 -12.42
CA GLU A 346 20.01 -10.91 -13.80
C GLU A 346 19.91 -9.78 -14.82
N LEU A 347 18.90 -8.90 -14.69
CA LEU A 347 18.76 -7.72 -15.55
C LEU A 347 19.92 -6.75 -15.39
N VAL A 348 20.37 -6.51 -14.15
CA VAL A 348 21.51 -5.65 -13.88
C VAL A 348 22.80 -6.22 -14.49
N SER A 349 22.97 -7.54 -14.47
CA SER A 349 24.09 -8.22 -15.14
C SER A 349 24.00 -8.08 -16.66
N MET A 350 22.82 -8.34 -17.23
CA MET A 350 22.58 -8.23 -18.68
C MET A 350 22.88 -6.82 -19.21
N PHE A 351 22.46 -5.78 -18.48
CA PHE A 351 22.79 -4.40 -18.81
C PHE A 351 24.29 -4.13 -18.83
N ARG A 352 25.00 -4.61 -17.81
CA ARG A 352 26.46 -4.46 -17.69
C ARG A 352 27.17 -5.09 -18.88
N ASP A 353 26.76 -6.30 -19.27
CA ASP A 353 27.38 -7.03 -20.37
C ASP A 353 27.08 -6.36 -21.72
N THR A 354 25.86 -5.83 -21.89
CA THR A 354 25.47 -5.06 -23.09
C THR A 354 26.29 -3.79 -23.24
N ASN A 355 26.49 -3.04 -22.15
CA ASN A 355 27.30 -1.81 -22.18
C ASN A 355 28.79 -2.06 -22.42
N LYS A 356 29.32 -3.20 -22.00
CA LYS A 356 30.70 -3.58 -22.35
C LYS A 356 30.84 -3.83 -23.86
N LYS A 357 29.91 -4.60 -24.44
CA LYS A 357 29.92 -4.91 -25.88
C LYS A 357 29.68 -3.70 -26.78
N SER A 358 28.79 -2.78 -26.39
CA SER A 358 28.49 -1.57 -27.19
C SER A 358 29.68 -0.62 -27.32
N SER A 359 30.63 -0.68 -26.38
CA SER A 359 31.89 0.06 -26.48
C SER A 359 32.87 -0.53 -27.51
N GLU A 360 32.65 -1.77 -27.95
CA GLU A 360 33.57 -2.53 -28.80
C GLU A 360 33.05 -2.74 -30.24
N ILE A 361 31.73 -2.73 -30.49
CA ILE A 361 31.15 -3.12 -31.79
C ILE A 361 29.91 -2.28 -32.17
N ASN A 362 29.90 -1.73 -33.40
CA ASN A 362 28.69 -1.20 -34.05
C ASN A 362 27.76 -2.36 -34.44
N MET A 363 26.85 -2.77 -33.55
CA MET A 363 25.90 -3.84 -33.84
C MET A 363 24.60 -3.29 -34.45
N GLU A 364 24.46 -3.41 -35.77
CA GLU A 364 23.15 -3.35 -36.43
C GLU A 364 22.48 -4.72 -36.30
N GLY A 365 21.40 -4.83 -35.50
CA GLY A 365 20.48 -5.98 -35.51
C GLY A 365 20.25 -6.77 -34.21
N GLU A 366 20.88 -6.42 -33.08
CA GLU A 366 20.56 -7.05 -31.77
C GLU A 366 19.38 -6.35 -31.08
N SER A 367 18.51 -7.11 -30.38
CA SER A 367 17.43 -6.53 -29.58
C SER A 367 18.02 -5.63 -28.49
N SER A 368 17.39 -4.48 -28.27
CA SER A 368 17.88 -3.54 -27.27
C SER A 368 17.78 -4.16 -25.86
N PHE A 369 18.64 -3.72 -24.93
CA PHE A 369 18.47 -4.06 -23.50
C PHE A 369 17.05 -3.76 -23.02
N TRP A 370 16.43 -2.69 -23.54
CA TRP A 370 15.10 -2.25 -23.15
C TRP A 370 14.00 -3.21 -23.62
N ASP A 371 14.18 -3.88 -24.76
CA ASP A 371 13.24 -4.89 -25.25
C ASP A 371 13.15 -6.05 -24.25
N GLU A 372 14.29 -6.50 -23.72
CA GLU A 372 14.31 -7.54 -22.68
C GLU A 372 13.87 -6.99 -21.32
N PHE A 373 14.24 -5.77 -20.93
CA PHE A 373 13.77 -5.15 -19.68
C PHE A 373 12.24 -5.14 -19.61
N TYR A 374 11.56 -4.66 -20.66
CA TYR A 374 10.10 -4.59 -20.68
C TYR A 374 9.44 -5.97 -20.64
N LYS A 375 10.07 -6.98 -21.25
CA LYS A 375 9.61 -8.38 -21.17
C LYS A 375 9.72 -8.94 -19.75
N TYR A 376 10.84 -8.73 -19.06
CA TYR A 376 10.98 -9.14 -17.65
C TYR A 376 10.04 -8.38 -16.71
N ALA A 377 9.73 -7.13 -17.04
CA ALA A 377 8.77 -6.31 -16.33
C ALA A 377 7.30 -6.71 -16.57
N LEU A 378 7.05 -7.70 -17.43
CA LEU A 378 5.76 -8.34 -17.69
C LEU A 378 5.84 -9.85 -17.34
N PRO A 379 6.02 -10.22 -16.06
CA PRO A 379 6.34 -11.59 -15.64
C PRO A 379 5.27 -12.65 -15.97
N PHE A 380 4.07 -12.24 -16.38
CA PHE A 380 2.99 -13.12 -16.82
C PHE A 380 3.14 -13.60 -18.27
N VAL A 381 4.08 -13.04 -19.04
CA VAL A 381 4.40 -13.45 -20.41
C VAL A 381 5.39 -14.63 -20.33
N GLY A 382 4.87 -15.83 -20.09
CA GLY A 382 5.68 -17.02 -19.79
C GLY A 382 6.78 -17.34 -20.83
N GLU A 383 7.81 -18.09 -20.38
CA GLU A 383 8.90 -18.60 -21.24
C GLU A 383 8.32 -19.38 -22.43
N GLY A 384 8.66 -18.96 -23.66
CA GLY A 384 8.23 -19.63 -24.90
C GLY A 384 7.02 -19.02 -25.61
N LYS A 385 6.27 -18.12 -24.97
CA LYS A 385 5.46 -17.14 -25.71
C LYS A 385 6.41 -16.01 -26.11
N SER A 386 7.15 -16.20 -27.21
CA SER A 386 7.81 -15.08 -27.87
C SER A 386 6.77 -13.98 -28.02
N GLY A 387 7.04 -12.76 -27.56
CA GLY A 387 6.10 -11.64 -27.51
C GLY A 387 5.59 -11.17 -28.87
N MET A 388 5.00 -12.07 -29.67
CA MET A 388 4.47 -11.80 -31.00
C MET A 388 3.05 -11.23 -30.96
N ASP A 389 2.34 -11.30 -29.82
CA ASP A 389 1.00 -10.70 -29.71
C ASP A 389 0.92 -9.54 -28.71
N LEU A 390 1.98 -9.24 -27.96
CA LEU A 390 2.02 -8.00 -27.20
C LEU A 390 2.48 -6.88 -28.15
N PRO A 391 1.84 -5.69 -28.10
CA PRO A 391 2.36 -4.52 -28.79
C PRO A 391 3.84 -4.36 -28.41
N SER A 392 4.70 -4.04 -29.38
CA SER A 392 6.10 -3.74 -29.08
C SER A 392 6.14 -2.62 -28.04
N VAL A 393 6.57 -2.93 -26.81
CA VAL A 393 6.69 -1.95 -25.72
C VAL A 393 8.04 -1.25 -25.86
N ARG A 394 8.02 0.07 -26.11
CA ARG A 394 9.21 0.87 -26.43
C ARG A 394 9.51 1.93 -25.38
N ASN A 395 8.54 2.26 -24.54
CA ASN A 395 8.64 3.31 -23.54
C ASN A 395 7.75 2.99 -22.32
N ALA A 396 7.89 3.79 -21.27
CA ALA A 396 7.19 3.63 -20.00
C ALA A 396 5.67 3.86 -20.12
N GLN A 397 5.21 4.66 -21.09
CA GLN A 397 3.77 4.82 -21.33
C GLN A 397 3.19 3.51 -21.88
N GLU A 398 3.77 2.97 -22.95
CA GLU A 398 3.33 1.70 -23.54
C GLU A 398 3.46 0.54 -22.54
N TRP A 399 4.49 0.56 -21.70
CA TRP A 399 4.66 -0.43 -20.63
C TRP A 399 3.56 -0.32 -19.56
N SER A 400 3.26 0.91 -19.12
CA SER A 400 2.18 1.19 -18.17
C SER A 400 0.83 0.77 -18.75
N ASP A 401 0.58 1.07 -20.03
CA ASP A 401 -0.65 0.68 -20.73
C ASP A 401 -0.79 -0.84 -20.81
N ALA A 402 0.28 -1.57 -21.15
CA ALA A 402 0.29 -3.03 -21.20
C ALA A 402 0.04 -3.67 -19.81
N LEU A 403 0.63 -3.13 -18.75
CA LEU A 403 0.37 -3.57 -17.38
C LEU A 403 -1.09 -3.35 -16.99
N ASN A 404 -1.64 -2.18 -17.32
CA ASN A 404 -3.02 -1.83 -16.97
C ASN A 404 -4.04 -2.62 -17.79
N GLU A 405 -3.74 -2.91 -19.06
CA GLU A 405 -4.55 -3.80 -19.90
C GLU A 405 -4.56 -5.22 -19.32
N PHE A 406 -3.40 -5.74 -18.91
CA PHE A 406 -3.31 -7.02 -18.19
C PHE A 406 -4.19 -7.02 -16.92
N ALA A 407 -4.09 -5.98 -16.09
CA ALA A 407 -4.87 -5.90 -14.85
C ALA A 407 -6.39 -5.86 -15.13
N ARG A 408 -6.84 -5.07 -16.11
CA ARG A 408 -8.25 -5.00 -16.51
C ARG A 408 -8.75 -6.33 -17.06
N TYR A 409 -7.99 -6.96 -17.94
CA TYR A 409 -8.33 -8.28 -18.48
C TYR A 409 -8.48 -9.31 -17.34
N GLN A 410 -7.53 -9.34 -16.40
CA GLN A 410 -7.61 -10.24 -15.25
C GLN A 410 -8.78 -9.92 -14.31
N TYR A 411 -9.14 -8.65 -14.13
CA TYR A 411 -10.34 -8.25 -13.40
C TYR A 411 -11.62 -8.72 -14.11
N ASP A 412 -11.76 -8.52 -15.42
CA ASP A 412 -12.95 -8.93 -16.17
C ASP A 412 -13.15 -10.45 -16.12
N VAL A 413 -12.05 -11.18 -16.16
CA VAL A 413 -12.03 -12.62 -16.03
C VAL A 413 -12.40 -13.06 -14.61
N TRP A 414 -11.88 -12.39 -13.58
CA TRP A 414 -12.31 -12.61 -12.19
C TRP A 414 -13.81 -12.36 -12.03
N HIS A 415 -14.31 -11.23 -12.54
CA HIS A 415 -15.72 -10.83 -12.51
C HIS A 415 -16.61 -11.92 -13.11
N ARG A 416 -16.34 -12.33 -14.35
CA ARG A 416 -17.09 -13.39 -15.04
C ARG A 416 -17.10 -14.70 -14.27
N ASN A 417 -15.96 -15.09 -13.71
CA ASN A 417 -15.85 -16.34 -12.97
C ASN A 417 -16.68 -16.33 -11.69
N ILE A 418 -16.68 -15.23 -10.94
CA ILE A 418 -17.55 -15.08 -9.76
C ILE A 418 -19.03 -15.13 -10.16
N THR A 419 -19.43 -14.40 -11.21
CA THR A 419 -20.82 -14.43 -11.71
C THR A 419 -21.25 -15.83 -12.17
N THR A 420 -20.34 -16.60 -12.78
CA THR A 420 -20.64 -17.98 -13.22
C THR A 420 -20.91 -18.90 -12.02
N VAL A 421 -20.21 -18.73 -10.89
CA VAL A 421 -20.52 -19.46 -9.64
C VAL A 421 -21.89 -19.09 -9.11
N GLU A 422 -22.21 -17.79 -9.10
CA GLU A 422 -23.50 -17.29 -8.62
C GLU A 422 -24.68 -17.83 -9.45
N GLU A 423 -24.44 -18.09 -10.75
CA GLU A 423 -25.40 -18.73 -11.66
C GLU A 423 -25.50 -20.25 -11.48
N GLY A 424 -24.72 -20.84 -10.57
CA GLY A 424 -24.78 -22.26 -10.18
C GLY A 424 -23.88 -23.20 -10.98
N ASP A 425 -23.03 -22.68 -11.88
CA ASP A 425 -22.06 -23.51 -12.61
C ASP A 425 -20.75 -23.66 -11.82
N ASN A 426 -20.75 -24.68 -10.94
CA ASN A 426 -19.59 -25.05 -10.14
C ASN A 426 -18.59 -25.99 -10.86
N SER A 427 -18.84 -26.32 -12.13
CA SER A 427 -18.18 -27.47 -12.78
C SER A 427 -16.74 -27.22 -13.26
N SER A 428 -16.26 -25.97 -13.24
CA SER A 428 -15.03 -25.57 -13.95
C SER A 428 -14.03 -24.72 -13.14
N LEU A 429 -14.36 -24.31 -11.93
CA LEU A 429 -13.56 -23.30 -11.22
C LEU A 429 -12.49 -23.92 -10.31
N GLY A 430 -11.29 -24.04 -10.87
CA GLY A 430 -10.10 -24.34 -10.10
C GLY A 430 -9.84 -23.26 -9.04
N LEU A 431 -9.60 -23.67 -7.80
CA LEU A 431 -9.12 -22.76 -6.75
C LEU A 431 -7.67 -22.38 -7.04
N TRP A 432 -7.43 -21.11 -7.34
CA TRP A 432 -6.07 -20.63 -7.65
C TRP A 432 -5.06 -20.97 -6.55
N SER A 433 -5.45 -20.90 -5.27
CA SER A 433 -4.60 -21.23 -4.13
C SER A 433 -4.01 -22.65 -4.19
N THR A 434 -4.69 -23.59 -4.85
CA THR A 434 -4.29 -25.01 -4.90
C THR A 434 -3.27 -25.32 -5.98
N THR A 435 -3.35 -24.64 -7.12
CA THR A 435 -2.60 -25.00 -8.33
C THR A 435 -1.73 -23.87 -8.88
N GLY A 436 -1.84 -22.64 -8.33
CA GLY A 436 -1.43 -21.32 -8.85
C GLY A 436 -0.08 -21.11 -9.56
N GLY A 437 0.35 -19.85 -9.62
CA GLY A 437 1.50 -19.43 -10.45
C GLY A 437 1.14 -19.14 -11.92
N TYR A 438 1.99 -18.35 -12.59
CA TYR A 438 1.76 -17.89 -13.97
C TYR A 438 1.67 -19.01 -15.02
N GLN A 439 2.19 -20.19 -14.70
CA GLN A 439 2.23 -21.36 -15.59
C GLN A 439 1.07 -22.34 -15.37
N ASN A 440 0.17 -22.06 -14.43
CA ASN A 440 -0.99 -22.90 -14.22
C ASN A 440 -1.86 -22.91 -15.47
N THR A 441 -2.07 -24.09 -16.07
CA THR A 441 -2.77 -24.24 -17.33
C THR A 441 -4.25 -24.59 -17.19
N SER A 442 -4.76 -24.78 -15.97
CA SER A 442 -6.20 -24.97 -15.76
C SER A 442 -6.94 -23.70 -16.16
N ASP A 443 -8.12 -23.85 -16.78
CA ASP A 443 -8.85 -22.72 -17.34
C ASP A 443 -9.13 -21.66 -16.26
N GLY A 444 -9.70 -22.03 -15.11
CA GLY A 444 -9.95 -21.09 -14.00
C GLY A 444 -8.69 -20.42 -13.41
N ALA A 445 -7.53 -21.07 -13.44
CA ALA A 445 -6.31 -20.47 -12.87
C ALA A 445 -5.47 -19.68 -13.88
N ARG A 446 -5.54 -20.01 -15.18
CA ARG A 446 -5.04 -19.12 -16.25
C ARG A 446 -5.76 -17.79 -16.23
N GLU A 447 -7.03 -17.86 -15.83
CA GLU A 447 -7.98 -16.79 -15.97
C GLU A 447 -7.87 -15.72 -14.87
N ILE A 448 -7.89 -16.10 -13.59
CA ILE A 448 -7.89 -15.15 -12.46
C ILE A 448 -6.50 -15.06 -11.79
N GLY A 449 -5.74 -16.15 -11.92
CA GLY A 449 -4.59 -16.41 -11.07
C GLY A 449 -3.38 -15.55 -11.32
N SER A 450 -3.27 -14.93 -12.49
CA SER A 450 -2.06 -14.17 -12.84
C SER A 450 -2.01 -12.84 -12.12
N LEU A 451 -3.15 -12.14 -11.96
CA LEU A 451 -3.18 -10.91 -11.17
C LEU A 451 -2.94 -11.19 -9.69
N CYS A 452 -3.60 -12.20 -9.11
CA CYS A 452 -3.30 -12.63 -7.73
C CYS A 452 -1.82 -12.96 -7.56
N GLN A 453 -1.23 -13.75 -8.47
CA GLN A 453 0.20 -14.04 -8.43
C GLN A 453 1.04 -12.76 -8.54
N TYR A 454 0.64 -11.78 -9.36
CA TYR A 454 1.34 -10.50 -9.51
C TYR A 454 1.43 -9.70 -8.20
N GLY A 455 0.38 -9.74 -7.39
CA GLY A 455 0.34 -9.13 -6.05
C GLY A 455 1.10 -9.90 -4.97
N MET A 456 1.69 -11.06 -5.29
CA MET A 456 2.44 -11.87 -4.33
C MET A 456 3.93 -11.64 -4.44
N GLY A 457 4.60 -11.53 -3.29
CA GLY A 457 6.05 -11.35 -3.23
C GLY A 457 6.90 -12.55 -3.62
N TRP A 458 6.29 -13.75 -3.67
CA TRP A 458 7.00 -14.99 -3.90
C TRP A 458 6.33 -15.81 -5.00
N LEU A 459 7.16 -16.36 -5.89
CA LEU A 459 6.76 -17.38 -6.85
C LEU A 459 6.67 -18.75 -6.15
N PRO A 460 5.94 -19.73 -6.71
CA PRO A 460 5.92 -21.10 -6.20
C PRO A 460 7.32 -21.73 -6.07
N SER A 461 8.30 -21.27 -6.87
CA SER A 461 9.70 -21.66 -6.78
C SER A 461 10.46 -21.05 -5.60
N ARG A 462 9.80 -20.27 -4.74
CA ARG A 462 10.38 -19.46 -3.64
C ARG A 462 11.38 -18.39 -4.10
N LYS A 463 11.36 -18.04 -5.38
CA LYS A 463 12.04 -16.84 -5.88
C LYS A 463 11.17 -15.63 -5.59
N LEU A 464 11.79 -14.48 -5.37
CA LEU A 464 11.08 -13.22 -5.32
C LEU A 464 10.37 -12.97 -6.65
N ASN A 465 9.12 -12.52 -6.57
CA ASN A 465 8.36 -12.15 -7.75
C ASN A 465 8.76 -10.74 -8.18
N PRO A 466 9.28 -10.53 -9.40
CA PRO A 466 9.79 -9.23 -9.82
C PRO A 466 8.65 -8.33 -10.31
N THR A 467 7.70 -8.00 -9.44
CA THR A 467 6.55 -7.17 -9.79
C THR A 467 6.72 -5.75 -9.28
N ILE A 468 6.11 -4.78 -9.96
CA ILE A 468 6.21 -3.37 -9.56
C ILE A 468 5.45 -3.04 -8.28
N VAL A 469 4.68 -3.98 -7.73
CA VAL A 469 3.92 -3.81 -6.49
C VAL A 469 4.61 -4.46 -5.28
N TYR A 470 5.72 -5.15 -5.47
CA TYR A 470 6.44 -5.81 -4.38
C TYR A 470 7.95 -5.51 -4.38
N GLN A 471 8.47 -5.00 -5.50
CA GLN A 471 9.82 -4.51 -5.57
C GLN A 471 9.95 -3.23 -4.77
N SER A 472 11.15 -3.02 -4.21
CA SER A 472 11.45 -1.86 -3.39
C SER A 472 12.66 -1.09 -3.87
N TRP A 473 12.65 0.22 -3.66
CA TRP A 473 13.80 1.11 -3.77
C TRP A 473 14.76 0.99 -2.58
N MET A 474 14.26 0.45 -1.46
CA MET A 474 14.94 0.29 -0.19
C MET A 474 15.42 -1.15 0.02
N GLN A 475 16.46 -1.30 0.82
CA GLN A 475 16.99 -2.57 1.31
C GLN A 475 17.54 -2.34 2.72
N ASP A 476 16.93 -3.01 3.71
CA ASP A 476 17.22 -2.87 5.15
C ASP A 476 17.18 -1.41 5.64
N GLY A 477 16.13 -0.66 5.27
CA GLY A 477 15.94 0.73 5.65
C GLY A 477 16.80 1.74 4.87
N TYR A 478 17.52 1.27 3.84
CA TYR A 478 18.51 2.06 3.12
C TYR A 478 18.24 2.03 1.60
N PRO A 479 18.34 3.14 0.86
CA PRO A 479 18.15 3.10 -0.58
C PRO A 479 19.19 2.20 -1.25
N LYS A 480 18.73 1.27 -2.10
CA LYS A 480 19.59 0.37 -2.89
C LYS A 480 20.64 1.15 -3.70
N PHE A 481 20.33 2.40 -4.03
CA PHE A 481 21.17 3.33 -4.78
C PHE A 481 22.52 3.62 -4.14
N PHE A 482 22.66 3.50 -2.82
CA PHE A 482 23.83 3.99 -2.09
C PHE A 482 24.73 2.88 -1.54
N ARG A 483 24.30 1.61 -1.56
CA ARG A 483 25.09 0.50 -1.02
C ARG A 483 26.41 0.28 -1.77
N LYS A 484 27.47 -0.07 -1.02
CA LYS A 484 28.81 -0.36 -1.54
C LYS A 484 28.82 -1.75 -2.22
N GLN A 485 28.45 -1.82 -3.50
CA GLN A 485 28.55 -3.06 -4.29
C GLN A 485 28.87 -2.72 -5.76
N GLU A 486 29.65 -3.57 -6.45
CA GLU A 486 29.98 -3.43 -7.89
C GLU A 486 28.73 -3.36 -8.80
N SER A 487 27.56 -3.80 -8.33
CA SER A 487 26.26 -3.69 -9.00
C SER A 487 25.67 -2.27 -8.97
N ARG A 488 26.20 -1.36 -8.15
CA ARG A 488 25.68 -0.01 -7.95
C ARG A 488 25.68 0.80 -9.24
N GLU A 489 26.83 0.98 -9.89
CA GLU A 489 26.92 1.83 -11.08
C GLU A 489 25.99 1.35 -12.20
N ALA A 490 25.90 0.04 -12.41
CA ALA A 490 24.98 -0.54 -13.38
C ALA A 490 23.52 -0.23 -13.02
N TYR A 491 23.12 -0.45 -11.76
CA TYR A 491 21.77 -0.11 -11.28
C TYR A 491 21.44 1.38 -11.47
N GLN A 492 22.35 2.26 -11.03
CA GLN A 492 22.18 3.70 -11.14
C GLN A 492 22.05 4.15 -12.60
N ASN A 493 22.87 3.59 -13.48
CA ASN A 493 22.84 3.87 -14.91
C ASN A 493 21.56 3.38 -15.58
N ILE A 494 21.05 2.19 -15.21
CA ILE A 494 19.75 1.70 -15.72
C ILE A 494 18.64 2.67 -15.33
N VAL A 495 18.57 3.04 -14.04
CA VAL A 495 17.53 3.96 -13.55
C VAL A 495 17.65 5.32 -14.24
N LYS A 496 18.87 5.88 -14.35
CA LYS A 496 19.09 7.15 -15.03
C LYS A 496 18.64 7.10 -16.50
N GLN A 497 19.06 6.07 -17.24
CA GLN A 497 18.65 5.89 -18.63
C GLN A 497 17.13 5.67 -18.75
N PHE A 498 16.51 4.98 -17.79
CA PHE A 498 15.06 4.83 -17.76
C PHE A 498 14.38 6.20 -17.65
N PHE A 499 14.84 7.10 -16.80
CA PHE A 499 14.31 8.47 -16.74
C PHE A 499 14.55 9.23 -18.05
N ASP A 500 15.75 9.13 -18.64
CA ASP A 500 16.13 9.86 -19.85
C ASP A 500 15.27 9.43 -21.05
N ILE A 501 15.16 8.12 -21.31
CA ILE A 501 14.41 7.56 -22.45
C ILE A 501 12.92 7.83 -22.34
N ASN A 502 12.39 7.89 -21.11
CA ASN A 502 10.96 8.05 -20.87
C ASN A 502 10.53 9.50 -20.59
N ASN A 503 11.47 10.44 -20.68
CA ASN A 503 11.27 11.85 -20.38
C ASN A 503 10.57 12.06 -19.02
N LEU A 504 11.13 11.41 -17.98
CA LEU A 504 10.64 11.51 -16.61
C LEU A 504 11.47 12.51 -15.81
N ASP A 505 10.77 13.26 -14.96
CA ASP A 505 11.29 14.16 -13.95
C ASP A 505 11.21 13.50 -12.56
N VAL A 506 10.18 12.70 -12.30
CA VAL A 506 9.95 12.07 -10.99
C VAL A 506 9.26 10.71 -11.10
N ILE A 507 9.68 9.77 -10.26
CA ILE A 507 8.91 8.56 -9.94
C ILE A 507 8.44 8.69 -8.49
N VAL A 508 7.14 8.53 -8.24
CA VAL A 508 6.57 8.50 -6.88
C VAL A 508 6.06 7.09 -6.62
N SER A 509 6.44 6.52 -5.48
CA SER A 509 5.99 5.20 -5.08
C SER A 509 5.51 5.13 -3.65
N GLY A 510 4.68 4.13 -3.36
CA GLY A 510 4.50 3.63 -2.01
C GLY A 510 5.50 2.54 -1.68
N HIS A 511 5.02 1.55 -0.93
CA HIS A 511 5.68 0.29 -0.57
C HIS A 511 7.00 0.41 0.19
N GLN A 512 7.12 -0.40 1.25
CA GLN A 512 8.20 -0.39 2.24
C GLN A 512 8.30 0.93 3.01
N PRO A 513 7.82 0.93 4.27
CA PRO A 513 7.76 2.15 5.04
C PRO A 513 9.14 2.70 5.36
N VAL A 514 9.24 4.02 5.29
CA VAL A 514 10.48 4.77 5.51
C VAL A 514 10.37 5.73 6.69
N GLY A 515 9.54 5.45 7.70
CA GLY A 515 9.36 6.30 8.88
C GLY A 515 8.23 7.30 8.68
N ASP A 516 8.41 8.55 9.11
CA ASP A 516 7.37 9.59 9.20
C ASP A 516 7.41 10.68 8.12
N LEU A 517 8.35 10.58 7.18
CA LEU A 517 8.52 11.49 6.05
C LEU A 517 8.82 10.68 4.77
N PRO A 518 8.30 11.09 3.60
CA PRO A 518 8.74 10.57 2.31
C PRO A 518 10.25 10.63 2.14
N PHE A 519 10.79 9.66 1.39
CA PHE A 519 12.22 9.50 1.20
C PHE A 519 12.58 9.83 -0.26
N PRO A 520 13.10 11.04 -0.54
CA PRO A 520 13.61 11.35 -1.87
C PRO A 520 14.96 10.66 -2.12
N ILE A 521 15.16 10.17 -3.34
CA ILE A 521 16.42 9.63 -3.84
C ILE A 521 16.77 10.41 -5.10
N GLN A 522 17.88 11.16 -5.05
CA GLN A 522 18.33 11.95 -6.18
C GLN A 522 19.04 11.06 -7.21
N ILE A 523 18.52 11.06 -8.43
CA ILE A 523 19.10 10.35 -9.58
C ILE A 523 20.02 11.28 -10.38
N SER A 524 19.59 12.52 -10.54
CA SER A 524 20.37 13.64 -11.09
C SER A 524 19.76 14.96 -10.60
N ALA A 525 20.35 16.10 -10.96
CA ALA A 525 19.94 17.43 -10.45
C ALA A 525 18.42 17.66 -10.44
N ASN A 526 17.70 17.24 -11.49
CA ASN A 526 16.26 17.43 -11.63
C ASN A 526 15.48 16.11 -11.75
N LYS A 527 16.03 14.99 -11.24
CA LYS A 527 15.40 13.68 -11.35
C LYS A 527 15.39 12.95 -10.03
N PHE A 528 14.21 12.62 -9.53
CA PHE A 528 14.02 12.04 -8.21
C PHE A 528 13.13 10.81 -8.22
N ILE A 529 13.38 9.91 -7.28
CA ILE A 529 12.42 8.91 -6.84
C ILE A 529 11.93 9.33 -5.45
N ILE A 530 10.63 9.30 -5.21
CA ILE A 530 10.02 9.64 -3.92
C ILE A 530 9.33 8.40 -3.36
N CYS A 531 9.90 7.79 -2.31
CA CYS A 531 9.24 6.71 -1.58
C CYS A 531 8.34 7.32 -0.49
N ALA A 532 7.03 7.31 -0.70
CA ALA A 532 6.06 8.04 0.14
C ALA A 532 5.36 7.18 1.20
N ASP A 533 5.67 5.89 1.29
CA ASP A 533 5.13 5.01 2.34
C ASP A 533 5.66 5.43 3.72
N THR A 534 4.77 6.02 4.51
CA THR A 534 5.02 6.47 5.88
C THR A 534 4.32 5.59 6.93
N SER A 535 3.96 4.35 6.57
CA SER A 535 3.12 3.50 7.41
C SER A 535 3.74 3.13 8.76
N TYR A 536 5.07 3.22 8.92
CA TYR A 536 5.79 2.96 10.19
C TYR A 536 6.27 4.23 10.89
N SER A 537 5.53 5.34 10.76
CA SER A 537 5.87 6.59 11.44
C SER A 537 6.04 6.43 12.96
N ARG A 538 5.29 5.52 13.60
CA ARG A 538 5.38 5.20 15.03
C ARG A 538 6.74 4.63 15.43
N ASP A 539 7.41 3.91 14.54
CA ASP A 539 8.70 3.27 14.84
C ASP A 539 9.90 4.20 14.58
N THR A 540 9.63 5.46 14.25
CA THR A 540 10.66 6.48 14.05
C THR A 540 11.35 6.84 15.37
N ILE A 541 12.68 6.79 15.39
CA ILE A 541 13.51 7.11 16.55
C ILE A 541 14.18 8.46 16.32
N TRP A 542 13.96 9.41 17.23
CA TRP A 542 14.57 10.74 17.16
C TRP A 542 15.80 10.85 18.07
N LEU A 543 16.92 11.39 17.58
CA LEU A 543 18.19 11.46 18.35
C LEU A 543 18.45 12.80 19.07
N ASN A 544 17.75 13.88 18.73
CA ASN A 544 18.05 15.25 19.21
C ASN A 544 17.14 15.69 20.39
N ASN A 545 16.93 14.83 21.38
CA ASN A 545 15.95 15.05 22.48
C ASN A 545 14.50 15.33 22.03
N ARG A 546 14.18 15.02 20.77
CA ARG A 546 12.79 14.97 20.31
C ARG A 546 12.24 13.60 20.68
N GLU A 547 10.97 13.54 21.07
CA GLU A 547 10.30 12.30 21.44
C GLU A 547 9.26 11.99 20.38
N ASN A 548 9.17 10.73 19.95
CA ASN A 548 8.08 10.30 19.09
C ASN A 548 6.78 10.36 19.90
N THR A 549 5.88 11.29 19.57
CA THR A 549 4.59 11.46 20.24
C THR A 549 3.55 10.48 19.71
N GLY A 550 3.91 9.68 18.70
CA GLY A 550 3.07 8.74 17.97
C GLY A 550 2.77 7.40 18.67
N GLU A 551 3.19 7.17 19.92
CA GLU A 551 2.81 5.95 20.67
C GLU A 551 1.41 5.98 21.30
N GLY A 552 0.55 6.94 20.92
CA GLY A 552 -0.79 7.06 21.49
C GLY A 552 -1.73 5.87 21.19
N GLU A 553 -3.03 6.13 21.20
CA GLU A 553 -4.07 5.09 21.08
C GLU A 553 -4.26 4.55 19.66
N SER A 554 -3.50 5.05 18.68
CA SER A 554 -3.57 4.55 17.30
C SER A 554 -3.25 3.05 17.22
N ILE A 555 -4.18 2.30 16.64
CA ILE A 555 -3.98 0.88 16.32
C ILE A 555 -3.04 0.68 15.13
N SER A 556 -2.78 1.73 14.35
CA SER A 556 -1.88 1.71 13.20
C SER A 556 -0.43 2.00 13.62
N PHE A 557 0.52 1.46 12.86
CA PHE A 557 1.96 1.77 12.97
C PHE A 557 2.30 3.22 12.55
N ARG A 558 1.32 4.02 12.16
CA ARG A 558 1.49 5.46 11.85
C ARG A 558 1.48 6.37 13.08
N GLY A 559 0.94 5.89 14.21
CA GLY A 559 0.74 6.71 15.39
C GLY A 559 -0.37 7.77 15.23
N ASP A 560 -0.47 8.67 16.21
CA ASP A 560 -1.54 9.67 16.29
C ASP A 560 -1.18 11.04 15.68
N ALA A 561 0.10 11.34 15.49
CA ALA A 561 0.55 12.64 14.98
C ALA A 561 0.84 12.59 13.48
N ALA A 562 1.70 11.65 13.06
CA ALA A 562 2.34 11.73 11.75
C ALA A 562 1.33 11.72 10.59
N VAL A 563 1.59 12.59 9.62
CA VAL A 563 0.90 12.68 8.34
C VAL A 563 1.82 13.34 7.31
N SER A 564 1.75 12.90 6.05
CA SER A 564 2.52 13.50 4.97
C SER A 564 1.71 13.49 3.68
N GLU A 565 1.72 14.62 2.98
CA GLU A 565 1.24 14.75 1.61
C GLU A 565 2.43 15.04 0.69
N VAL A 566 2.58 14.25 -0.38
CA VAL A 566 3.52 14.57 -1.47
C VAL A 566 2.76 15.37 -2.53
N LEU A 567 3.29 16.54 -2.89
CA LEU A 567 2.69 17.46 -3.85
C LEU A 567 3.61 17.69 -5.04
N LEU A 568 3.05 17.55 -6.24
CA LEU A 568 3.71 17.90 -7.49
C LEU A 568 2.95 19.04 -8.16
N LYS A 569 3.67 20.08 -8.61
CA LYS A 569 3.11 21.11 -9.48
C LYS A 569 3.50 20.81 -10.92
N GLN A 570 2.50 20.63 -11.78
CA GLN A 570 2.67 20.20 -13.16
C GLN A 570 2.04 21.19 -14.15
N CYS A 571 2.71 21.45 -15.27
CA CYS A 571 2.08 22.09 -16.43
C CYS A 571 1.00 21.18 -17.02
N VAL A 572 -0.24 21.67 -17.15
CA VAL A 572 -1.36 20.90 -17.70
C VAL A 572 -1.09 20.50 -19.15
N ASP A 573 -0.55 21.41 -19.96
CA ASP A 573 -0.35 21.20 -21.40
C ASP A 573 0.90 20.36 -21.72
N SER A 574 2.04 20.71 -21.13
CA SER A 574 3.31 20.03 -21.43
C SER A 574 3.55 18.78 -20.57
N GLY A 575 2.84 18.66 -19.45
CA GLY A 575 3.08 17.61 -18.45
C GLY A 575 4.41 17.76 -17.69
N LYS A 576 5.16 18.83 -17.91
CA LYS A 576 6.43 19.10 -17.21
C LYS A 576 6.18 19.35 -15.71
N ILE A 577 7.06 18.81 -14.86
CA ILE A 577 7.00 19.06 -13.42
C ILE A 577 7.84 20.31 -13.07
N TYR A 578 7.24 21.27 -12.38
CA TYR A 578 7.91 22.51 -11.92
C TYR A 578 8.36 22.45 -10.47
N SER A 579 7.62 21.72 -9.64
CA SER A 579 7.99 21.51 -8.25
C SER A 579 7.58 20.14 -7.75
N VAL A 580 8.39 19.61 -6.86
CA VAL A 580 8.10 18.43 -6.05
C VAL A 580 8.42 18.80 -4.61
N GLY A 581 7.50 18.52 -3.71
CA GLY A 581 7.67 18.74 -2.28
C GLY A 581 6.73 17.84 -1.47
N SER A 582 6.81 17.98 -0.16
CA SER A 582 5.95 17.31 0.81
C SER A 582 5.79 18.15 2.06
N HIS A 583 4.63 18.07 2.68
CA HIS A 583 4.35 18.74 3.95
C HIS A 583 3.48 17.85 4.84
N GLY A 584 3.35 18.25 6.10
CA GLY A 584 2.47 17.58 7.06
C GLY A 584 2.98 17.73 8.48
N VAL A 585 2.88 16.63 9.25
CA VAL A 585 3.27 16.57 10.65
C VAL A 585 4.17 15.35 10.86
N LEU A 586 5.31 15.53 11.51
CA LEU A 586 6.25 14.48 11.86
C LEU A 586 5.76 13.64 13.05
N SER A 587 6.42 12.52 13.34
CA SER A 587 6.00 11.62 14.44
C SER A 587 6.16 12.21 15.83
N ASP A 588 6.93 13.29 15.98
CA ASP A 588 7.05 14.04 17.22
C ASP A 588 6.01 15.18 17.33
N GLY A 589 5.15 15.36 16.33
CA GLY A 589 4.11 16.38 16.31
C GLY A 589 4.53 17.71 15.69
N ALA A 590 5.78 17.87 15.25
CA ALA A 590 6.19 19.09 14.57
C ALA A 590 5.61 19.14 13.14
N ALA A 591 4.97 20.27 12.80
CA ALA A 591 4.61 20.55 11.42
C ALA A 591 5.88 20.79 10.58
N TYR A 592 5.82 20.44 9.30
CA TYR A 592 6.89 20.72 8.35
C TYR A 592 6.33 21.04 6.97
N ASP A 593 7.09 21.84 6.24
CA ASP A 593 6.98 22.03 4.80
C ASP A 593 8.38 21.84 4.22
N SER A 594 8.49 21.11 3.10
CA SER A 594 9.77 20.85 2.44
C SER A 594 10.03 21.85 1.34
N ASP A 595 11.27 22.27 1.21
CA ASP A 595 11.70 23.01 0.02
C ASP A 595 11.46 22.22 -1.28
N ASN A 596 11.23 22.97 -2.37
CA ASN A 596 11.11 22.39 -3.70
C ASN A 596 12.39 21.65 -4.10
N LEU A 597 12.27 20.37 -4.45
CA LEU A 597 13.39 19.52 -4.87
C LEU A 597 14.10 20.02 -6.15
N TYR A 598 13.43 20.82 -6.98
CA TYR A 598 14.01 21.41 -8.19
C TYR A 598 14.55 22.84 -7.98
N GLY A 599 14.66 23.30 -6.73
CA GLY A 599 15.27 24.58 -6.43
C GLY A 599 16.73 24.64 -6.90
N SER A 600 17.14 25.79 -7.42
CA SER A 600 18.52 26.03 -7.88
C SER A 600 19.49 26.36 -6.74
N ASP A 601 19.02 26.39 -5.50
CA ASP A 601 19.87 26.60 -4.32
C ASP A 601 20.88 25.45 -4.21
N GLU A 602 22.15 25.77 -3.95
CA GLU A 602 23.19 24.77 -3.68
C GLU A 602 22.77 23.82 -2.56
N ASP A 603 21.99 24.30 -1.60
CA ASP A 603 21.49 23.46 -0.51
C ASP A 603 20.51 22.37 -0.98
N ASN A 604 19.68 22.65 -1.98
CA ASN A 604 18.70 21.69 -2.49
C ASN A 604 19.40 20.53 -3.20
N THR A 605 20.63 20.74 -3.67
CA THR A 605 21.46 19.66 -4.25
C THR A 605 21.86 18.61 -3.23
N MET A 606 21.73 18.88 -1.92
CA MET A 606 21.98 17.89 -0.88
C MET A 606 20.81 16.93 -0.69
N ILE A 607 19.58 17.33 -1.03
CA ILE A 607 18.38 16.52 -0.79
C ILE A 607 18.41 15.24 -1.63
N GLY A 608 18.08 14.11 -0.99
CA GLY A 608 18.12 12.80 -1.60
C GLY A 608 19.53 12.26 -1.85
N THR A 609 20.54 12.79 -1.15
CA THR A 609 21.94 12.33 -1.18
C THR A 609 22.45 11.92 0.20
N LEU A 610 23.63 11.29 0.23
CA LEU A 610 24.35 10.98 1.46
C LEU A 610 24.81 12.26 2.16
N VAL A 611 24.66 12.31 3.49
CA VAL A 611 25.12 13.42 4.32
C VAL A 611 26.64 13.54 4.24
N ASP A 612 27.09 14.73 3.84
CA ASP A 612 28.48 15.14 4.00
C ASP A 612 28.68 15.76 5.40
N ARG A 613 29.30 15.02 6.31
CA ARG A 613 29.59 15.49 7.69
C ARG A 613 30.55 16.69 7.75
N LYS A 614 31.20 17.05 6.64
CA LYS A 614 31.98 18.29 6.51
C LYS A 614 31.09 19.50 6.19
N LYS A 615 29.86 19.29 5.72
CA LYS A 615 28.89 20.36 5.40
C LYS A 615 27.81 20.48 6.46
N LEU A 616 27.42 19.38 7.09
CA LEU A 616 26.33 19.34 8.07
C LEU A 616 26.83 18.95 9.48
N VAL A 617 26.17 19.49 10.50
CA VAL A 617 26.33 19.14 11.92
C VAL A 617 25.00 18.65 12.45
N PHE A 618 25.00 17.54 13.18
CA PHE A 618 23.82 17.00 13.85
C PHE A 618 24.23 16.15 15.04
N GLU A 619 23.28 15.88 15.95
CA GLU A 619 23.50 15.03 17.11
C GLU A 619 23.11 13.57 16.81
N GLY A 620 23.84 12.65 17.45
CA GLY A 620 23.59 11.23 17.37
C GLY A 620 24.45 10.48 16.35
N SER A 621 24.75 9.22 16.69
CA SER A 621 25.39 8.25 15.80
C SER A 621 24.61 6.96 15.88
N VAL A 622 24.34 6.33 14.73
CA VAL A 622 23.72 5.01 14.66
C VAL A 622 24.80 4.03 14.24
N GLN A 623 24.88 2.89 14.94
CA GLN A 623 25.81 1.81 14.60
C GLN A 623 25.03 0.59 14.10
N ASP A 624 25.57 -0.09 13.09
CA ASP A 624 25.04 -1.36 12.63
C ASP A 624 25.49 -2.55 13.51
N ASP A 625 25.12 -3.77 13.13
CA ASP A 625 25.46 -4.99 13.87
C ASP A 625 26.98 -5.29 13.88
N SER A 626 27.77 -4.64 13.01
CA SER A 626 29.24 -4.67 12.99
C SER A 626 29.87 -3.60 13.91
N ASN A 627 29.07 -2.76 14.56
CA ASN A 627 29.49 -1.53 15.23
C ASN A 627 30.07 -0.45 14.29
N ASP A 628 29.84 -0.58 12.98
CA ASP A 628 30.22 0.46 12.03
C ASP A 628 29.16 1.55 12.02
N GLU A 629 29.58 2.81 11.85
CA GLU A 629 28.66 3.94 11.77
C GLU A 629 27.84 3.86 10.48
N VAL A 630 26.51 3.91 10.62
CA VAL A 630 25.59 3.88 9.48
C VAL A 630 25.59 5.25 8.79
N ASP A 631 25.59 5.24 7.47
CA ASP A 631 25.49 6.48 6.71
C ASP A 631 24.13 7.17 6.96
N TRP A 632 24.14 8.49 6.79
CA TRP A 632 22.97 9.34 6.94
C TRP A 632 22.59 9.95 5.59
N PHE A 633 21.32 10.33 5.46
CA PHE A 633 20.74 10.89 4.25
C PHE A 633 20.00 12.18 4.51
N VAL A 634 20.08 13.11 3.58
CA VAL A 634 19.28 14.34 3.63
C VAL A 634 17.92 14.05 2.99
N ARG A 635 16.85 14.08 3.78
CA ARG A 635 15.48 13.88 3.27
C ARG A 635 14.83 15.17 2.84
N SER A 636 15.02 16.24 3.60
CA SER A 636 14.36 17.50 3.33
C SER A 636 15.17 18.66 3.92
N LYS A 637 15.00 19.83 3.31
CA LYS A 637 15.35 21.12 3.90
C LYS A 637 14.06 21.76 4.41
N LEU A 638 14.06 22.15 5.68
CA LEU A 638 12.92 22.75 6.37
C LEU A 638 12.94 24.28 6.20
N GLU A 639 11.81 24.93 6.43
CA GLU A 639 11.65 26.39 6.25
C GLU A 639 12.65 27.23 7.07
N ASP A 640 13.11 26.72 8.22
CA ASP A 640 14.11 27.38 9.06
C ASP A 640 15.56 27.23 8.55
N GLY A 641 15.73 26.58 7.40
CA GLY A 641 17.02 26.30 6.76
C GLY A 641 17.76 25.11 7.37
N SER A 642 17.19 24.43 8.37
CA SER A 642 17.72 23.16 8.86
C SER A 642 17.38 22.01 7.91
N PHE A 643 18.04 20.88 8.10
CA PHE A 643 17.86 19.69 7.30
C PHE A 643 17.32 18.56 8.15
N LEU A 644 16.25 17.92 7.70
CA LEU A 644 15.85 16.64 8.24
C LEU A 644 16.69 15.55 7.57
N ILE A 645 17.45 14.85 8.40
CA ILE A 645 18.28 13.73 7.97
C ILE A 645 17.80 12.43 8.61
N SER A 646 18.04 11.32 7.91
CA SER A 646 17.68 10.01 8.42
C SER A 646 18.71 8.94 8.14
N SER A 647 18.69 7.89 8.96
CA SER A 647 19.40 6.64 8.77
C SER A 647 18.45 5.47 8.98
N GLY A 648 18.82 4.28 8.52
CA GLY A 648 17.96 3.09 8.58
C GLY A 648 18.74 1.84 8.96
N ARG A 649 18.13 1.00 9.81
CA ARG A 649 18.64 -0.32 10.19
C ARG A 649 17.51 -1.34 10.22
N GLY A 650 17.36 -2.11 9.13
CA GLY A 650 16.26 -3.07 9.02
C GLY A 650 14.92 -2.34 8.90
N TYR A 651 14.08 -2.42 9.94
CA TYR A 651 12.80 -1.70 10.03
C TYR A 651 12.87 -0.43 10.91
N GLU A 652 14.00 -0.21 11.59
CA GLU A 652 14.20 0.95 12.44
C GLU A 652 14.63 2.14 11.55
N VAL A 653 13.95 3.28 11.72
CA VAL A 653 14.27 4.54 11.05
C VAL A 653 14.67 5.55 12.10
N PHE A 654 15.86 6.13 11.93
CA PHE A 654 16.41 7.13 12.84
C PHE A 654 16.35 8.49 12.17
N ASN A 655 15.81 9.49 12.86
CA ASN A 655 15.74 10.87 12.41
C ASN A 655 16.59 11.78 13.30
N SER A 656 17.17 12.81 12.67
CA SER A 656 17.88 13.89 13.33
C SER A 656 17.69 15.19 12.54
N ILE A 657 17.80 16.32 13.23
CA ILE A 657 17.89 17.64 12.59
C ILE A 657 19.36 18.02 12.47
N ALA A 658 19.75 18.40 11.26
CA ALA A 658 21.08 18.87 10.94
C ALA A 658 21.07 20.35 10.56
N THR A 659 22.16 21.03 10.86
CA THR A 659 22.39 22.43 10.45
C THR A 659 23.64 22.51 9.58
N LYS A 660 23.67 23.50 8.69
CA LYS A 660 24.85 23.79 7.86
C LYS A 660 25.99 24.33 8.74
N ARG A 661 27.23 23.91 8.46
CA ARG A 661 28.44 24.40 9.14
C ARG A 661 28.79 25.83 8.81
#